data_AF-A0AB35IR40-F1
#
_entry.id   AF-A0AB35IR40-F1
#
_cell.length_a   1.000
_cell.length_b   1.000
_cell.length_c   1.000
_cell.angle_alpha   90.00
_cell.angle_beta   90.00
_cell.angle_gamma   90.00
#
_symmetry.space_group_name_H-M   'P 1'
#
loop_
_entity.id
_entity.type
_entity.pdbx_description
1 polymer ?
#
loop_
_entity_poly.entity_id
_entity_poly.type
_entity_poly.pdbx_seq_one_letter_code
_entity_poly.pdbx_strand_id
1 'polypeptide(L)'
;MNRLLKVAAPALLVAAIICQSVGFQGVLAKDNVTTASSDHVSNLTDQQLQALTNPVLQSYKADNSHKVWKMTADSRLAVLANQTNIENVRLQEVVKLVNSEFVEKGIISSPLAMVFAQEKDVSYGDILINIDKTNPITNNSNSEEAYKITIGEDGVRLTGASENAVMHGLRTIQNLAITNDGLVYGEIMDYPNVAERRVHVDCARKYISKDWFIRQIREMSYMKMNALQIHFSENMGFRIECETDPAIVSDQYLTKVEVREILAEAKKYGIKVIPSFDSPGHVDQILKAHPEYGQVNNSGNHYRSGLDVTNPEAIAYIRSLYDEYMDLFEGCTDFHIGGDEYMEFDRPPFTTEYKSVLNSYAVEKYGQGYIWKDVIAGYINDLAEYVHDRGFTPRIWNDGVYYGESSYEGAQKIKMHDYIGIDFWSQMSWNSSIANLQTFINKGHDTIYNINASFFYYVLRNDKPTDGREQHSFDNLNADRKIYNEWTPGKFQGNPAVDDNSDFIKGASMGIWCDNPNLCSEDVITEDIADELRALASKSWNTSSNAIINFDGFQENYAKLGNVAGFEKGSTLPDAGEFLTAGDLGKITIRFVDENNQELKHEVIKYGTVGEKFEFSADPIYGYRVIDNTPITGTYTKEGAVYIFTYELYTDKAALNNEVTNVLKEKDYINETFSEYKTALIAAKAINDKTDATQAEVDEVYDELIEAKAKAVKIEYYSLYVQSTYPLKQDDYVGGYEAYKQAVDAGKALLSSDTLNAETAKGAYEAIKTAKSNLVKPDGNIPTITATDNYYEKNQWYPTKEYSYEKMLDNDLNTKCWFGQEQAADKEFKFTFPTAVNMTSVQVIQPSNVGDDALKAADIEVSLDGETWTKVGSITENDLDYTATFEKIAVKYVRVRLTEAKPGYWYQVSEVKFAYEQPQEDNTLRDMINEAEALDINGKAPILVSNMVDALIAGQKEYVKGTTDTTTVETTLRNAIDALKDAADITNLSGLIEKVQKLNKADYTVDSWNNLEAAYNKALEVLENTTATQEQVDKACDDLDRAINALVKAPIVADKTELLKAIEAAKDLVEKDYTSESWKTLQDALDAANKVVANKDATQEEIDAAVDAINDAIDKLEAKPVEPEKPIEPEKPMDPVKPAKPNQPAKPNQPAKPGVATGDNANFMAIGTLIAATAVIALLKKEN
;
A
#
# COMPACT_ATOMS: atom_id res chain seq x y z
N MET A 1 -5.41 -19.51 77.51
CA MET A 1 -5.62 -18.79 78.78
C MET A 1 -6.38 -17.51 78.44
N ASN A 2 -7.61 -17.32 78.94
CA ASN A 2 -8.50 -16.14 78.83
C ASN A 2 -8.85 -15.58 77.41
N ARG A 3 -10.12 -15.55 76.94
CA ARG A 3 -11.34 -14.78 77.38
C ARG A 3 -11.33 -13.32 76.84
N LEU A 4 -12.39 -12.71 76.25
CA LEU A 4 -13.84 -13.02 76.11
C LEU A 4 -14.55 -12.11 75.04
N LEU A 5 -15.52 -12.66 74.28
CA LEU A 5 -16.80 -12.04 73.75
C LEU A 5 -16.73 -10.89 72.70
N LYS A 6 -17.69 -10.66 71.77
CA LYS A 6 -18.98 -11.32 71.35
C LYS A 6 -19.31 -10.89 69.88
N VAL A 7 -19.67 -11.77 68.91
CA VAL A 7 -21.04 -12.25 68.50
C VAL A 7 -21.88 -11.16 67.80
N ALA A 8 -22.58 -11.33 66.65
CA ALA A 8 -23.04 -12.49 65.83
C ALA A 8 -23.30 -12.02 64.36
N ALA A 9 -23.70 -12.82 63.35
CA ALA A 9 -23.54 -14.24 62.98
C ALA A 9 -24.33 -14.49 61.65
N PRO A 10 -23.86 -15.30 60.69
CA PRO A 10 -24.64 -15.68 59.49
C PRO A 10 -25.24 -17.10 59.58
N ALA A 11 -26.49 -17.26 59.12
CA ALA A 11 -27.18 -18.54 58.87
C ALA A 11 -28.27 -18.29 57.80
N LEU A 12 -28.30 -18.96 56.64
CA LEU A 12 -28.76 -20.34 56.33
C LEU A 12 -30.29 -20.55 56.41
N LEU A 13 -30.82 -21.10 55.30
CA LEU A 13 -32.24 -21.36 54.94
C LEU A 13 -33.08 -20.08 54.68
N VAL A 14 -33.93 -20.03 53.64
CA VAL A 14 -34.59 -21.14 52.91
C VAL A 14 -34.27 -21.14 51.42
N ALA A 15 -33.72 -22.26 50.93
CA ALA A 15 -33.82 -22.67 49.53
C ALA A 15 -34.85 -23.81 49.44
N ALA A 16 -36.07 -23.51 48.98
CA ALA A 16 -37.08 -24.47 48.55
C ALA A 16 -38.26 -23.71 47.91
N ILE A 17 -38.72 -24.16 46.72
CA ILE A 17 -39.87 -23.60 45.97
C ILE A 17 -39.56 -22.16 45.46
N ILE A 18 -39.24 -21.91 44.18
CA ILE A 18 -39.80 -22.49 42.96
C ILE A 18 -38.70 -23.12 42.08
N CYS A 19 -38.43 -24.41 42.27
CA CYS A 19 -37.86 -25.28 41.23
C CYS A 19 -38.88 -26.37 40.93
N GLN A 20 -39.95 -26.03 40.19
CA GLN A 20 -40.88 -26.96 39.52
C GLN A 20 -41.94 -26.22 38.69
N SER A 21 -41.53 -25.61 37.56
CA SER A 21 -42.42 -25.38 36.40
C SER A 21 -41.72 -24.86 35.13
N VAL A 22 -40.38 -24.92 35.04
CA VAL A 22 -39.69 -24.87 33.74
C VAL A 22 -38.80 -26.10 33.71
N GLY A 23 -39.21 -27.12 32.98
CA GLY A 23 -38.31 -28.21 32.68
C GLY A 23 -37.22 -27.67 31.76
N PHE A 24 -35.98 -28.13 31.95
CA PHE A 24 -34.98 -28.10 30.87
C PHE A 24 -35.44 -29.08 29.77
N GLN A 25 -36.49 -28.70 29.03
CA GLN A 25 -36.73 -29.24 27.71
C GLN A 25 -35.67 -28.59 26.82
N GLY A 26 -34.71 -29.39 26.35
CA GLY A 26 -33.93 -28.96 25.20
C GLY A 26 -34.90 -28.64 24.07
N VAL A 27 -34.71 -27.50 23.40
CA VAL A 27 -35.48 -27.18 22.20
C VAL A 27 -35.14 -28.25 21.17
N LEU A 28 -36.10 -29.14 20.92
CA LEU A 28 -35.95 -30.24 19.97
C LEU A 28 -35.77 -29.67 18.56
N ALA A 29 -35.02 -30.38 17.73
CA ALA A 29 -35.02 -30.11 16.31
C ALA A 29 -36.44 -30.32 15.74
N LYS A 30 -36.95 -29.32 15.00
CA LYS A 30 -38.18 -29.36 14.20
C LYS A 30 -39.55 -29.48 14.90
N ASP A 31 -39.72 -30.34 15.90
CA ASP A 31 -41.06 -30.86 16.28
C ASP A 31 -42.00 -29.91 17.07
N ASN A 32 -41.55 -28.72 17.48
CA ASN A 32 -42.34 -27.79 18.30
C ASN A 32 -42.94 -26.59 17.55
N VAL A 33 -42.60 -26.35 16.28
CA VAL A 33 -43.07 -25.18 15.53
C VAL A 33 -44.29 -25.55 14.68
N THR A 34 -45.37 -24.78 14.76
CA THR A 34 -46.59 -25.06 14.00
C THR A 34 -46.35 -24.88 12.49
N THR A 35 -46.52 -25.95 11.71
CA THR A 35 -46.23 -26.02 10.26
C THR A 35 -47.28 -25.32 9.38
N ALA A 36 -47.89 -24.23 9.87
CA ALA A 36 -48.92 -23.50 9.15
C ALA A 36 -48.26 -22.49 8.20
N SER A 37 -48.06 -22.89 6.93
CA SER A 37 -47.75 -21.92 5.88
C SER A 37 -48.88 -20.90 5.78
N SER A 38 -48.54 -19.64 5.58
CA SER A 38 -49.51 -18.56 5.42
C SER A 38 -50.18 -18.66 4.04
N ASP A 39 -51.52 -18.75 4.03
CA ASP A 39 -52.33 -18.57 2.81
C ASP A 39 -52.47 -17.08 2.41
N HIS A 40 -51.84 -16.16 3.15
CA HIS A 40 -51.87 -14.74 2.82
C HIS A 40 -50.92 -14.42 1.65
N VAL A 41 -51.46 -13.76 0.64
CA VAL A 41 -50.75 -13.34 -0.57
C VAL A 41 -50.73 -11.82 -0.66
N SER A 42 -49.56 -11.24 -0.86
CA SER A 42 -49.39 -9.79 -1.04
C SER A 42 -49.71 -9.36 -2.48
N ASN A 43 -50.32 -8.19 -2.63
CA ASN A 43 -50.57 -7.56 -3.94
C ASN A 43 -49.51 -6.51 -4.30
N LEU A 44 -48.41 -6.41 -3.54
CA LEU A 44 -47.34 -5.46 -3.77
C LEU A 44 -46.39 -5.95 -4.87
N THR A 45 -45.92 -4.99 -5.68
CA THR A 45 -44.84 -5.20 -6.67
C THR A 45 -43.47 -5.15 -6.00
N ASP A 46 -42.46 -5.71 -6.66
CA ASP A 46 -41.03 -5.62 -6.27
C ASP A 46 -40.62 -4.22 -5.82
N GLN A 47 -40.88 -3.19 -6.64
CA GLN A 47 -40.53 -1.80 -6.32
C GLN A 47 -41.28 -1.27 -5.09
N GLN A 48 -42.55 -1.65 -4.90
CA GLN A 48 -43.29 -1.27 -3.70
C GLN A 48 -42.71 -1.94 -2.45
N LEU A 49 -42.27 -3.20 -2.55
CA LEU A 49 -41.63 -3.94 -1.46
C LEU A 49 -40.25 -3.36 -1.10
N GLN A 50 -39.44 -2.96 -2.10
CA GLN A 50 -38.17 -2.25 -1.87
C GLN A 50 -38.34 -0.96 -1.06
N ALA A 51 -39.44 -0.24 -1.31
CA ALA A 51 -39.73 1.05 -0.71
C ALA A 51 -40.25 0.99 0.74
N LEU A 52 -40.56 -0.20 1.26
CA LEU A 52 -41.15 -0.37 2.60
C LEU A 52 -40.13 -0.24 3.75
N THR A 53 -38.84 -0.15 3.46
CA THR A 53 -37.79 0.01 4.47
C THR A 53 -37.14 1.38 4.38
N ASN A 54 -36.54 1.83 5.49
CA ASN A 54 -35.57 2.91 5.48
C ASN A 54 -34.24 2.39 6.04
N PRO A 55 -33.12 2.43 5.29
CA PRO A 55 -32.98 2.78 3.87
C PRO A 55 -33.85 1.95 2.91
N VAL A 56 -34.13 2.50 1.72
CA VAL A 56 -34.82 1.79 0.63
C VAL A 56 -33.89 0.72 0.02
N LEU A 57 -34.39 -0.51 -0.14
CA LEU A 57 -33.56 -1.67 -0.53
C LEU A 57 -33.02 -1.58 -1.97
N GLN A 58 -31.78 -2.04 -2.18
CA GLN A 58 -31.20 -2.21 -3.53
C GLN A 58 -32.05 -3.14 -4.41
N SER A 59 -32.52 -4.27 -3.88
CA SER A 59 -33.40 -5.19 -4.60
C SER A 59 -34.29 -6.02 -3.68
N TYR A 60 -35.56 -6.17 -4.06
CA TYR A 60 -36.50 -7.16 -3.55
C TYR A 60 -37.22 -7.74 -4.77
N LYS A 61 -37.07 -9.04 -5.00
CA LYS A 61 -37.76 -9.77 -6.08
C LYS A 61 -38.73 -10.76 -5.45
N ALA A 62 -40.02 -10.52 -5.58
CA ALA A 62 -41.03 -11.47 -5.12
C ALA A 62 -41.03 -12.72 -6.00
N ASP A 63 -41.38 -13.88 -5.41
CA ASP A 63 -41.65 -15.08 -6.19
C ASP A 63 -43.06 -15.05 -6.81
N ASN A 64 -43.34 -15.95 -7.76
CA ASN A 64 -44.63 -16.01 -8.44
C ASN A 64 -45.82 -16.38 -7.51
N SER A 65 -45.58 -16.78 -6.26
CA SER A 65 -46.64 -17.09 -5.29
C SER A 65 -47.11 -15.85 -4.53
N HIS A 66 -46.23 -14.85 -4.34
CA HIS A 66 -46.44 -13.68 -3.49
C HIS A 66 -46.92 -14.01 -2.05
N LYS A 67 -46.72 -15.25 -1.57
CA LYS A 67 -47.03 -15.66 -0.21
C LYS A 67 -46.27 -14.81 0.81
N VAL A 68 -46.85 -14.62 2.00
CA VAL A 68 -46.24 -13.81 3.08
C VAL A 68 -45.83 -14.69 4.25
N TRP A 69 -44.52 -14.85 4.47
CA TRP A 69 -43.95 -15.40 5.69
C TRP A 69 -44.19 -14.47 6.87
N LYS A 70 -44.52 -15.02 8.04
CA LYS A 70 -44.78 -14.26 9.26
C LYS A 70 -43.96 -14.79 10.43
N MET A 71 -43.37 -13.86 11.18
CA MET A 71 -42.78 -14.15 12.48
C MET A 71 -43.89 -14.45 13.50
N THR A 72 -43.67 -15.43 14.38
CA THR A 72 -44.63 -15.80 15.43
C THR A 72 -43.91 -15.98 16.77
N ALA A 73 -44.64 -16.21 17.85
CA ALA A 73 -44.05 -16.52 19.15
C ALA A 73 -43.32 -17.88 19.20
N ASP A 74 -43.58 -18.78 18.23
CA ASP A 74 -42.90 -20.08 18.10
C ASP A 74 -41.63 -19.99 17.22
N SER A 75 -41.36 -18.85 16.58
CA SER A 75 -40.19 -18.63 15.73
C SER A 75 -38.87 -18.69 16.50
N ARG A 76 -37.79 -19.11 15.83
CA ARG A 76 -36.43 -19.13 16.41
C ARG A 76 -35.45 -18.34 15.53
N LEU A 77 -34.43 -17.78 16.18
CA LEU A 77 -33.25 -17.23 15.50
C LEU A 77 -32.17 -18.32 15.50
N ALA A 78 -32.07 -19.04 14.39
CA ALA A 78 -31.18 -20.18 14.23
C ALA A 78 -29.87 -19.75 13.57
N VAL A 79 -28.77 -19.67 14.31
CA VAL A 79 -27.44 -19.44 13.74
C VAL A 79 -26.89 -20.77 13.21
N LEU A 80 -26.40 -20.77 11.97
CA LEU A 80 -25.85 -21.97 11.31
C LEU A 80 -24.65 -22.49 12.11
N ALA A 81 -24.77 -23.71 12.63
CA ALA A 81 -23.75 -24.36 13.44
C ALA A 81 -22.54 -24.77 12.61
N ASN A 82 -21.56 -23.88 12.53
CA ASN A 82 -20.20 -24.13 12.07
C ASN A 82 -19.22 -23.45 13.05
N GLN A 83 -17.92 -23.76 12.93
CA GLN A 83 -16.90 -23.19 13.82
C GLN A 83 -16.91 -21.65 13.82
N THR A 84 -16.85 -21.04 12.63
CA THR A 84 -16.86 -19.59 12.43
C THR A 84 -18.00 -18.91 13.17
N ASN A 85 -19.24 -19.42 13.08
CA ASN A 85 -20.40 -18.79 13.69
C ASN A 85 -20.53 -19.07 15.19
N ILE A 86 -20.10 -20.26 15.67
CA ILE A 86 -20.19 -20.64 17.08
C ILE A 86 -19.15 -19.91 17.93
N GLU A 87 -17.94 -19.71 17.41
CA GLU A 87 -16.86 -18.98 18.08
C GLU A 87 -17.03 -17.45 17.99
N ASN A 88 -17.93 -16.98 17.12
CA ASN A 88 -18.16 -15.55 16.90
C ASN A 88 -19.09 -14.94 17.95
N VAL A 89 -18.47 -14.40 19.00
CA VAL A 89 -19.15 -13.64 20.07
C VAL A 89 -19.90 -12.43 19.52
N ARG A 90 -19.35 -11.71 18.53
CA ARG A 90 -19.96 -10.49 17.99
C ARG A 90 -21.25 -10.79 17.20
N LEU A 91 -21.30 -11.90 16.47
CA LEU A 91 -22.55 -12.38 15.85
C LEU A 91 -23.61 -12.69 16.91
N GLN A 92 -23.23 -13.31 18.03
CA GLN A 92 -24.16 -13.59 19.12
C GLN A 92 -24.69 -12.31 19.77
N GLU A 93 -23.84 -11.30 19.98
CA GLU A 93 -24.25 -9.96 20.45
C GLU A 93 -25.27 -9.30 19.50
N VAL A 94 -25.01 -9.34 18.19
CA VAL A 94 -25.91 -8.79 17.16
C VAL A 94 -27.27 -9.47 17.17
N VAL A 95 -27.30 -10.80 17.21
CA VAL A 95 -28.54 -11.58 17.24
C VAL A 95 -29.32 -11.31 18.53
N LYS A 96 -28.65 -11.26 19.69
CA LYS A 96 -29.26 -10.86 20.96
C LYS A 96 -29.85 -9.45 20.89
N LEU A 97 -29.08 -8.49 20.37
CA LEU A 97 -29.48 -7.09 20.23
C LEU A 97 -30.79 -6.98 19.45
N VAL A 98 -30.84 -7.46 18.20
CA VAL A 98 -32.04 -7.27 17.35
C VAL A 98 -33.22 -8.12 17.84
N ASN A 99 -32.98 -9.25 18.52
CA ASN A 99 -34.04 -10.01 19.20
C ASN A 99 -34.74 -9.16 20.29
N SER A 100 -33.97 -8.44 21.11
CA SER A 100 -34.53 -7.46 22.05
C SER A 100 -35.25 -6.30 21.35
N GLU A 101 -34.73 -5.82 20.21
CA GLU A 101 -35.38 -4.77 19.42
C GLU A 101 -36.73 -5.23 18.82
N PHE A 102 -36.89 -6.52 18.47
CA PHE A 102 -38.19 -7.07 18.02
C PHE A 102 -39.27 -7.01 19.12
N VAL A 103 -38.89 -7.27 20.37
CA VAL A 103 -39.80 -7.22 21.53
C VAL A 103 -40.23 -5.78 21.82
N GLU A 104 -39.27 -4.86 21.89
CA GLU A 104 -39.53 -3.44 22.19
C GLU A 104 -40.37 -2.77 21.09
N LYS A 105 -40.20 -3.18 19.82
CA LYS A 105 -41.05 -2.76 18.70
C LYS A 105 -42.44 -3.41 18.68
N GLY A 106 -42.72 -4.35 19.59
CA GLY A 106 -44.02 -5.04 19.66
C GLY A 106 -44.29 -6.01 18.51
N ILE A 107 -43.28 -6.41 17.74
CA ILE A 107 -43.39 -7.42 16.66
C ILE A 107 -43.65 -8.81 17.27
N ILE A 108 -43.08 -9.06 18.43
CA ILE A 108 -43.25 -10.28 19.25
C ILE A 108 -43.45 -9.88 20.72
N SER A 109 -44.16 -10.70 21.50
CA SER A 109 -44.46 -10.40 22.91
C SER A 109 -43.38 -10.86 23.91
N SER A 110 -42.39 -11.62 23.44
CA SER A 110 -41.25 -12.12 24.23
C SER A 110 -40.10 -12.47 23.29
N PRO A 111 -38.82 -12.45 23.73
CA PRO A 111 -37.69 -12.79 22.88
C PRO A 111 -37.82 -14.18 22.24
N LEU A 112 -37.41 -14.30 20.97
CA LEU A 112 -37.34 -15.59 20.28
C LEU A 112 -36.22 -16.44 20.87
N ALA A 113 -36.38 -17.77 20.81
CA ALA A 113 -35.30 -18.67 21.17
C ALA A 113 -34.14 -18.55 20.16
N MET A 114 -32.93 -18.32 20.66
CA MET A 114 -31.70 -18.29 19.86
C MET A 114 -31.04 -19.67 19.92
N VAL A 115 -30.77 -20.28 18.77
CA VAL A 115 -30.22 -21.65 18.71
C VAL A 115 -29.05 -21.76 17.75
N PHE A 116 -28.07 -22.61 18.07
CA PHE A 116 -27.12 -23.13 17.07
C PHE A 116 -27.68 -24.41 16.45
N ALA A 117 -27.89 -24.42 15.13
CA ALA A 117 -28.57 -25.50 14.41
C ALA A 117 -27.96 -25.78 13.03
N GLN A 118 -28.14 -27.01 12.51
CA GLN A 118 -27.89 -27.31 11.10
C GLN A 118 -29.09 -26.90 10.24
N GLU A 119 -28.87 -26.64 8.95
CA GLU A 119 -29.91 -26.14 8.03
C GLU A 119 -31.18 -27.02 8.01
N LYS A 120 -31.01 -28.34 8.08
CA LYS A 120 -32.13 -29.31 8.11
C LYS A 120 -32.93 -29.33 9.41
N ASP A 121 -32.37 -28.80 10.51
CA ASP A 121 -32.99 -28.72 11.85
C ASP A 121 -33.80 -27.42 12.03
N VAL A 122 -33.73 -26.53 11.03
CA VAL A 122 -34.56 -25.34 10.84
C VAL A 122 -35.96 -25.77 10.35
N SER A 123 -36.96 -25.00 10.76
CA SER A 123 -38.37 -25.13 10.37
C SER A 123 -38.84 -23.88 9.65
N TYR A 124 -39.99 -23.98 8.95
CA TYR A 124 -40.59 -22.86 8.24
C TYR A 124 -40.73 -21.58 9.07
N GLY A 125 -41.02 -21.69 10.37
CA GLY A 125 -41.22 -20.53 11.25
C GLY A 125 -39.92 -19.84 11.70
N ASP A 126 -38.75 -20.34 11.33
CA ASP A 126 -37.46 -19.83 11.82
C ASP A 126 -36.76 -18.87 10.85
N ILE A 127 -35.80 -18.11 11.39
CA ILE A 127 -34.81 -17.35 10.62
C ILE A 127 -33.46 -18.04 10.77
N LEU A 128 -32.95 -18.64 9.70
CA LEU A 128 -31.58 -19.16 9.61
C LEU A 128 -30.60 -18.02 9.31
N ILE A 129 -29.58 -17.87 10.14
CA ILE A 129 -28.60 -16.80 10.09
C ILE A 129 -27.22 -17.41 9.81
N ASN A 130 -26.52 -16.90 8.80
CA ASN A 130 -25.14 -17.28 8.49
C ASN A 130 -24.29 -16.04 8.17
N ILE A 131 -22.98 -16.14 8.41
CA ILE A 131 -21.98 -15.25 7.85
C ILE A 131 -21.21 -15.99 6.75
N ASP A 132 -20.98 -15.33 5.62
CA ASP A 132 -20.01 -15.76 4.61
C ASP A 132 -19.02 -14.62 4.35
N LYS A 133 -17.83 -14.73 4.93
CA LYS A 133 -16.71 -13.79 4.70
C LYS A 133 -15.84 -14.17 3.49
N THR A 134 -16.15 -15.29 2.83
CA THR A 134 -15.29 -15.91 1.81
C THR A 134 -15.80 -15.74 0.39
N ASN A 135 -17.13 -15.70 0.21
CA ASN A 135 -17.75 -15.50 -1.09
C ASN A 135 -18.46 -14.13 -1.13
N PRO A 136 -18.39 -13.40 -2.27
CA PRO A 136 -19.16 -12.17 -2.42
C PRO A 136 -20.66 -12.49 -2.35
N ILE A 137 -21.38 -11.79 -1.48
CA ILE A 137 -22.83 -11.93 -1.34
C ILE A 137 -23.57 -11.58 -2.65
N THR A 138 -23.02 -10.63 -3.41
CA THR A 138 -23.52 -10.19 -4.72
C THR A 138 -22.35 -9.83 -5.64
N ASN A 139 -22.53 -9.99 -6.96
CA ASN A 139 -21.55 -9.52 -7.94
C ASN A 139 -21.58 -7.99 -8.14
N ASN A 140 -22.56 -7.29 -7.56
CA ASN A 140 -22.75 -5.85 -7.72
C ASN A 140 -22.01 -5.00 -6.66
N SER A 141 -21.45 -5.62 -5.62
CA SER A 141 -20.78 -4.93 -4.51
C SER A 141 -19.88 -5.90 -3.74
N ASN A 142 -18.71 -5.42 -3.35
CA ASN A 142 -17.77 -6.09 -2.45
C ASN A 142 -17.91 -5.61 -0.99
N SER A 143 -18.96 -4.85 -0.65
CA SER A 143 -19.14 -4.28 0.68
C SER A 143 -19.32 -5.36 1.76
N GLU A 144 -18.56 -5.24 2.85
CA GLU A 144 -18.75 -6.05 4.07
C GLU A 144 -20.12 -5.83 4.75
N GLU A 145 -20.86 -4.79 4.37
CA GLU A 145 -22.23 -4.53 4.85
C GLU A 145 -23.30 -5.20 3.97
N ALA A 146 -22.92 -5.90 2.90
CA ALA A 146 -23.83 -6.59 2.00
C ALA A 146 -24.46 -7.83 2.64
N TYR A 147 -25.77 -8.03 2.41
CA TYR A 147 -26.50 -9.21 2.85
C TYR A 147 -27.56 -9.67 1.86
N LYS A 148 -27.93 -10.95 2.01
CA LYS A 148 -28.94 -11.66 1.23
C LYS A 148 -30.00 -12.22 2.17
N ILE A 149 -31.28 -12.04 1.84
CA ILE A 149 -32.38 -12.74 2.50
C ILE A 149 -33.16 -13.53 1.45
N THR A 150 -33.30 -14.84 1.64
CA THR A 150 -34.20 -15.69 0.83
C THR A 150 -35.37 -16.15 1.68
N ILE A 151 -36.59 -16.03 1.16
CA ILE A 151 -37.85 -16.32 1.85
C ILE A 151 -38.63 -17.34 1.02
N GLY A 152 -39.05 -18.46 1.62
CA GLY A 152 -39.83 -19.49 0.93
C GLY A 152 -40.44 -20.53 1.87
N GLU A 153 -40.82 -21.69 1.32
CA GLU A 153 -41.45 -22.79 2.06
C GLU A 153 -40.52 -23.43 3.12
N ASP A 154 -39.20 -23.23 3.01
CA ASP A 154 -38.20 -23.64 4.00
C ASP A 154 -37.93 -22.56 5.08
N GLY A 155 -38.69 -21.46 5.08
CA GLY A 155 -38.57 -20.34 6.02
C GLY A 155 -37.75 -19.17 5.49
N VAL A 156 -37.08 -18.44 6.39
CA VAL A 156 -36.22 -17.30 6.06
C VAL A 156 -34.76 -17.68 6.27
N ARG A 157 -33.90 -17.39 5.29
CA ARG A 157 -32.43 -17.46 5.44
C ARG A 157 -31.81 -16.09 5.20
N LEU A 158 -31.08 -15.58 6.18
CA LEU A 158 -30.23 -14.39 6.12
C LEU A 158 -28.76 -14.82 6.03
N THR A 159 -28.05 -14.37 5.00
CA THR A 159 -26.59 -14.51 4.88
C THR A 159 -25.96 -13.12 4.74
N GLY A 160 -25.06 -12.76 5.65
CA GLY A 160 -24.35 -11.48 5.63
C GLY A 160 -22.85 -11.65 5.37
N ALA A 161 -22.22 -10.64 4.75
CA ALA A 161 -20.77 -10.59 4.60
C ALA A 161 -20.03 -10.37 5.94
N SER A 162 -20.70 -9.74 6.90
CA SER A 162 -20.20 -9.48 8.25
C SER A 162 -21.29 -9.58 9.32
N GLU A 163 -20.89 -9.46 10.59
CA GLU A 163 -21.77 -9.35 11.74
C GLU A 163 -22.68 -8.11 11.64
N ASN A 164 -22.16 -6.99 11.13
CA ASN A 164 -22.95 -5.78 10.89
C ASN A 164 -23.92 -5.96 9.72
N ALA A 165 -23.54 -6.71 8.67
CA ALA A 165 -24.48 -7.07 7.59
C ALA A 165 -25.63 -7.94 8.09
N VAL A 166 -25.38 -8.86 9.04
CA VAL A 166 -26.44 -9.61 9.73
C VAL A 166 -27.34 -8.67 10.55
N MET A 167 -26.79 -7.70 11.27
CA MET A 167 -27.57 -6.69 12.00
C MET A 167 -28.50 -5.91 11.05
N HIS A 168 -27.96 -5.43 9.92
CA HIS A 168 -28.71 -4.72 8.88
C HIS A 168 -29.82 -5.59 8.27
N GLY A 169 -29.53 -6.87 8.01
CA GLY A 169 -30.51 -7.84 7.49
C GLY A 169 -31.64 -8.14 8.46
N LEU A 170 -31.34 -8.34 9.76
CA LEU A 170 -32.35 -8.51 10.80
C LEU A 170 -33.21 -7.25 10.97
N ARG A 171 -32.65 -6.05 10.79
CA ARG A 171 -33.43 -4.80 10.77
C ARG A 171 -34.25 -4.60 9.50
N THR A 172 -33.85 -5.13 8.35
CA THR A 172 -34.74 -5.21 7.20
C THR A 172 -35.92 -6.16 7.44
N ILE A 173 -35.70 -7.29 8.13
CA ILE A 173 -36.79 -8.17 8.60
C ILE A 173 -37.71 -7.39 9.57
N GLN A 174 -37.14 -6.62 10.51
CA GLN A 174 -37.86 -5.75 11.45
C GLN A 174 -38.76 -4.73 10.73
N ASN A 175 -38.18 -3.97 9.80
CA ASN A 175 -38.89 -2.94 9.03
C ASN A 175 -40.08 -3.56 8.25
N LEU A 176 -39.85 -4.67 7.56
CA LEU A 176 -40.90 -5.36 6.79
C LEU A 176 -41.99 -5.96 7.69
N ALA A 177 -41.64 -6.46 8.88
CA ALA A 177 -42.64 -6.89 9.87
C ALA A 177 -43.54 -5.72 10.32
N ILE A 178 -42.98 -4.52 10.50
CA ILE A 178 -43.74 -3.31 10.88
C ILE A 178 -44.64 -2.80 9.74
N THR A 179 -44.12 -2.72 8.51
CA THR A 179 -44.83 -2.06 7.39
C THR A 179 -45.72 -2.98 6.57
N ASN A 180 -45.46 -4.29 6.57
CA ASN A 180 -46.14 -5.29 5.74
C ASN A 180 -46.71 -6.48 6.53
N ASP A 181 -46.52 -6.53 7.87
CA ASP A 181 -46.99 -7.65 8.71
C ASP A 181 -46.44 -9.01 8.21
N GLY A 182 -45.19 -9.01 7.73
CA GLY A 182 -44.46 -10.17 7.23
C GLY A 182 -43.60 -9.91 5.98
N LEU A 183 -42.89 -10.93 5.52
CA LEU A 183 -42.02 -10.89 4.34
C LEU A 183 -42.66 -11.66 3.19
N VAL A 184 -42.72 -11.06 2.00
CA VAL A 184 -43.14 -11.75 0.77
C VAL A 184 -42.06 -12.76 0.36
N TYR A 185 -42.47 -13.94 -0.10
CA TYR A 185 -41.57 -14.96 -0.61
C TYR A 185 -40.75 -14.42 -1.79
N GLY A 186 -39.50 -14.86 -1.91
CA GLY A 186 -38.56 -14.36 -2.91
C GLY A 186 -37.17 -14.07 -2.35
N GLU A 187 -36.51 -13.07 -2.91
CA GLU A 187 -35.11 -12.74 -2.62
C GLU A 187 -34.92 -11.23 -2.40
N ILE A 188 -34.25 -10.87 -1.31
CA ILE A 188 -33.73 -9.53 -1.02
C ILE A 188 -32.21 -9.57 -1.15
N MET A 189 -31.66 -8.63 -1.92
CA MET A 189 -30.22 -8.37 -2.02
C MET A 189 -30.01 -6.91 -1.68
N ASP A 190 -29.21 -6.61 -0.66
CA ASP A 190 -29.06 -5.24 -0.16
C ASP A 190 -27.63 -4.94 0.33
N TYR A 191 -27.17 -3.72 0.07
CA TYR A 191 -25.80 -3.23 0.32
C TYR A 191 -25.76 -1.70 0.16
N PRO A 192 -24.83 -0.99 0.82
CA PRO A 192 -24.66 0.45 0.64
C PRO A 192 -23.94 0.78 -0.67
N ASN A 193 -24.30 1.91 -1.29
CA ASN A 193 -23.50 2.54 -2.35
C ASN A 193 -22.35 3.39 -1.79
N VAL A 194 -22.56 4.03 -0.63
CA VAL A 194 -21.55 4.89 0.03
C VAL A 194 -21.04 4.19 1.29
N ALA A 195 -19.73 3.98 1.37
CA ALA A 195 -19.11 3.17 2.43
C ALA A 195 -19.23 3.79 3.82
N GLU A 196 -18.95 5.09 3.98
CA GLU A 196 -19.14 5.81 5.25
C GLU A 196 -20.36 6.74 5.22
N ARG A 197 -21.24 6.60 6.22
CA ARG A 197 -22.52 7.31 6.32
C ARG A 197 -22.60 7.93 7.70
N ARG A 198 -22.27 9.23 7.79
CA ARG A 198 -21.80 9.88 9.01
C ARG A 198 -22.70 10.98 9.55
N VAL A 199 -22.64 11.19 10.86
CA VAL A 199 -23.08 12.43 11.52
C VAL A 199 -21.89 13.06 12.22
N HIS A 200 -21.63 14.34 11.96
CA HIS A 200 -20.71 15.20 12.70
C HIS A 200 -21.51 15.99 13.74
N VAL A 201 -20.98 16.08 14.96
CA VAL A 201 -21.60 16.81 16.07
C VAL A 201 -20.61 17.78 16.69
N ASP A 202 -20.85 19.08 16.52
CA ASP A 202 -20.28 20.14 17.35
C ASP A 202 -20.86 20.02 18.77
N CYS A 203 -20.15 19.25 19.59
CA CYS A 203 -20.36 19.18 21.02
C CYS A 203 -19.37 20.06 21.79
N ALA A 204 -18.59 20.90 21.08
CA ALA A 204 -17.58 21.80 21.59
C ALA A 204 -18.20 23.13 22.06
N ARG A 205 -18.93 23.80 21.16
CA ARG A 205 -19.63 25.05 21.49
C ARG A 205 -20.80 24.78 22.44
N LYS A 206 -21.57 23.73 22.16
CA LYS A 206 -22.71 23.26 22.97
C LYS A 206 -22.38 21.96 23.70
N TYR A 207 -22.54 21.92 25.02
CA TYR A 207 -22.52 20.64 25.73
C TYR A 207 -23.68 19.74 25.27
N ILE A 208 -23.33 18.54 24.81
CA ILE A 208 -24.25 17.46 24.44
C ILE A 208 -24.02 16.28 25.39
N SER A 209 -25.09 15.72 25.95
CA SER A 209 -25.02 14.66 26.96
C SER A 209 -24.66 13.29 26.39
N LYS A 210 -24.06 12.44 27.22
CA LYS A 210 -23.86 11.01 26.92
C LYS A 210 -25.13 10.33 26.43
N ASP A 211 -26.26 10.56 27.11
CA ASP A 211 -27.52 9.88 26.79
C ASP A 211 -28.08 10.32 25.43
N TRP A 212 -27.78 11.56 25.00
CA TRP A 212 -28.04 12.00 23.63
C TRP A 212 -27.20 11.23 22.62
N PHE A 213 -25.89 11.10 22.84
CA PHE A 213 -24.99 10.34 21.95
C PHE A 213 -25.40 8.87 21.85
N ILE A 214 -25.74 8.23 22.97
CA ILE A 214 -26.27 6.86 23.03
C ILE A 214 -27.56 6.75 22.19
N ARG A 215 -28.54 7.64 22.37
CA ARG A 215 -29.76 7.67 21.55
C ARG A 215 -29.44 7.81 20.06
N GLN A 216 -28.56 8.75 19.71
CA GLN A 216 -28.23 9.06 18.33
C GLN A 216 -27.50 7.89 17.63
N ILE A 217 -26.58 7.21 18.34
CA ILE A 217 -25.92 5.98 17.89
C ILE A 217 -26.94 4.89 17.53
N ARG A 218 -27.93 4.66 18.40
CA ARG A 218 -28.98 3.65 18.15
C ARG A 218 -29.81 4.00 16.91
N GLU A 219 -30.24 5.26 16.81
CA GLU A 219 -31.08 5.74 15.71
C GLU A 219 -30.34 5.67 14.35
N MET A 220 -29.08 6.12 14.32
CA MET A 220 -28.20 6.01 13.14
C MET A 220 -28.04 4.55 12.69
N SER A 221 -27.76 3.65 13.64
CA SER A 221 -27.58 2.23 13.38
C SER A 221 -28.86 1.57 12.84
N TYR A 222 -30.04 1.97 13.34
CA TYR A 222 -31.34 1.52 12.82
C TYR A 222 -31.55 1.91 11.36
N MET A 223 -31.11 3.12 10.99
CA MET A 223 -31.09 3.61 9.60
C MET A 223 -29.86 3.13 8.81
N LYS A 224 -29.11 2.13 9.31
CA LYS A 224 -27.88 1.59 8.69
C LYS A 224 -26.79 2.64 8.41
N MET A 225 -26.78 3.78 9.12
CA MET A 225 -25.61 4.68 9.17
C MET A 225 -24.52 4.07 10.06
N ASN A 226 -23.25 4.44 9.87
CA ASN A 226 -22.13 3.67 10.43
C ASN A 226 -20.95 4.50 10.99
N ALA A 227 -21.01 5.84 11.01
CA ALA A 227 -19.94 6.67 11.58
C ALA A 227 -20.48 7.90 12.35
N LEU A 228 -19.82 8.26 13.45
CA LEU A 228 -20.12 9.43 14.28
C LEU A 228 -18.83 10.22 14.52
N GLN A 229 -18.76 11.48 14.10
CA GLN A 229 -17.65 12.38 14.41
C GLN A 229 -18.02 13.24 15.62
N ILE A 230 -17.20 13.18 16.67
CA ILE A 230 -17.38 13.92 17.92
C ILE A 230 -16.39 15.09 17.91
N HIS A 231 -16.86 16.29 17.58
CA HIS A 231 -16.07 17.51 17.56
C HIS A 231 -16.18 18.20 18.92
N PHE A 232 -15.11 18.09 19.73
CA PHE A 232 -15.12 18.38 21.16
C PHE A 232 -14.26 19.58 21.58
N SER A 233 -13.58 20.24 20.64
CA SER A 233 -12.78 21.44 20.85
C SER A 233 -13.08 22.48 19.78
N GLU A 234 -13.46 23.68 20.20
CA GLU A 234 -13.64 24.90 19.39
C GLU A 234 -13.53 26.13 20.33
N ASN A 235 -13.66 27.32 19.76
CA ASN A 235 -13.61 28.65 20.36
C ASN A 235 -14.43 28.86 21.63
N MET A 236 -15.61 28.25 21.74
CA MET A 236 -16.53 28.39 22.86
C MET A 236 -16.39 27.29 23.91
N GLY A 237 -15.60 26.23 23.67
CA GLY A 237 -15.48 25.15 24.63
C GLY A 237 -14.60 23.98 24.21
N PHE A 238 -13.94 23.42 25.23
CA PHE A 238 -13.27 22.12 25.22
C PHE A 238 -14.07 21.18 26.13
N ARG A 239 -14.61 20.09 25.58
CA ARG A 239 -15.82 19.43 26.12
C ARG A 239 -15.67 17.95 26.45
N ILE A 240 -14.47 17.41 26.33
CA ILE A 240 -14.08 16.19 27.03
C ILE A 240 -13.11 16.59 28.16
N GLU A 241 -13.16 15.86 29.27
CA GLU A 241 -12.19 15.93 30.36
C GLU A 241 -10.74 15.87 29.84
N CYS A 242 -9.92 16.81 30.30
CA CYS A 242 -8.47 16.88 30.02
C CYS A 242 -7.69 16.81 31.33
N GLU A 243 -6.77 15.84 31.42
CA GLU A 243 -5.86 15.65 32.55
C GLU A 243 -4.52 16.37 32.33
N THR A 244 -4.10 16.54 31.07
CA THR A 244 -2.86 17.24 30.67
C THR A 244 -2.94 18.74 30.97
N ASP A 245 -4.05 19.39 30.60
CA ASP A 245 -4.41 20.71 31.10
C ASP A 245 -5.90 20.81 31.50
N PRO A 246 -6.21 20.76 32.81
CA PRO A 246 -7.56 21.02 33.30
C PRO A 246 -8.06 22.46 33.09
N ALA A 247 -7.21 23.44 32.75
CA ALA A 247 -7.60 24.86 32.65
C ALA A 247 -8.38 25.19 31.36
N ILE A 248 -8.19 24.43 30.28
CA ILE A 248 -8.98 24.56 29.04
C ILE A 248 -10.37 23.90 29.11
N VAL A 249 -10.61 23.00 30.06
CA VAL A 249 -11.88 22.25 30.17
C VAL A 249 -13.04 23.18 30.50
N SER A 250 -14.17 23.01 29.81
CA SER A 250 -15.38 23.83 30.01
C SER A 250 -16.14 23.44 31.27
N ASP A 251 -16.95 24.37 31.85
CA ASP A 251 -17.80 24.10 33.03
C ASP A 251 -18.74 22.89 32.90
N GLN A 252 -19.13 22.52 31.67
CA GLN A 252 -19.85 21.28 31.35
C GLN A 252 -19.05 20.51 30.31
N TYR A 253 -18.73 19.25 30.59
CA TYR A 253 -17.90 18.38 29.76
C TYR A 253 -18.33 16.91 29.96
N LEU A 254 -17.96 16.05 29.02
CA LEU A 254 -18.05 14.60 29.15
C LEU A 254 -16.80 14.07 29.87
N THR A 255 -16.99 13.26 30.92
CA THR A 255 -15.88 12.55 31.56
C THR A 255 -15.30 11.47 30.65
N LYS A 256 -14.04 11.08 30.86
CA LYS A 256 -13.40 9.95 30.14
C LYS A 256 -14.14 8.63 30.36
N VAL A 257 -14.93 8.49 31.44
CA VAL A 257 -15.79 7.32 31.68
C VAL A 257 -17.00 7.36 30.74
N GLU A 258 -17.68 8.50 30.64
CA GLU A 258 -18.84 8.66 29.76
C GLU A 258 -18.46 8.52 28.28
N VAL A 259 -17.29 9.04 27.86
CA VAL A 259 -16.76 8.80 26.50
C VAL A 259 -16.57 7.30 26.23
N ARG A 260 -16.02 6.53 27.19
CA ARG A 260 -15.89 5.07 27.03
C ARG A 260 -17.24 4.35 26.98
N GLU A 261 -18.26 4.84 27.67
CA GLU A 261 -19.63 4.33 27.56
C GLU A 261 -20.24 4.62 26.17
N ILE A 262 -19.99 5.81 25.60
CA ILE A 262 -20.37 6.15 24.21
C ILE A 262 -19.67 5.21 23.22
N LEU A 263 -18.36 4.99 23.36
CA LEU A 263 -17.58 4.09 22.51
C LEU A 263 -18.06 2.63 22.58
N ALA A 264 -18.43 2.16 23.78
CA ALA A 264 -18.97 0.81 23.98
C ALA A 264 -20.34 0.64 23.29
N GLU A 265 -21.24 1.62 23.40
CA GLU A 265 -22.53 1.58 22.73
C GLU A 265 -22.37 1.73 21.20
N ALA A 266 -21.46 2.59 20.74
CA ALA A 266 -21.13 2.73 19.31
C ALA A 266 -20.68 1.40 18.72
N LYS A 267 -19.71 0.72 19.35
CA LYS A 267 -19.25 -0.61 18.96
C LYS A 267 -20.38 -1.64 18.94
N LYS A 268 -21.21 -1.68 19.98
CA LYS A 268 -22.37 -2.59 20.07
C LYS A 268 -23.35 -2.38 18.92
N TYR A 269 -23.56 -1.14 18.48
CA TYR A 269 -24.43 -0.75 17.37
C TYR A 269 -23.69 -0.61 16.02
N GLY A 270 -22.43 -1.07 15.89
CA GLY A 270 -21.70 -1.05 14.63
C GLY A 270 -21.37 0.36 14.09
N ILE A 271 -21.39 1.38 14.95
CA ILE A 271 -21.01 2.76 14.63
C ILE A 271 -19.52 2.95 14.93
N LYS A 272 -18.74 3.42 13.95
CA LYS A 272 -17.39 3.94 14.16
C LYS A 272 -17.45 5.32 14.82
N VAL A 273 -16.55 5.60 15.75
CA VAL A 273 -16.39 6.95 16.32
C VAL A 273 -15.12 7.59 15.80
N ILE A 274 -15.22 8.85 15.38
CA ILE A 274 -14.11 9.68 14.89
C ILE A 274 -13.96 10.84 15.87
N PRO A 275 -12.97 10.83 16.78
CA PRO A 275 -12.62 12.03 17.54
C PRO A 275 -12.22 13.17 16.61
N SER A 276 -12.63 14.39 16.97
CA SER A 276 -12.32 15.61 16.22
C SER A 276 -11.87 16.71 17.20
N PHE A 277 -10.58 17.05 17.10
CA PHE A 277 -9.92 18.14 17.81
C PHE A 277 -9.34 19.06 16.75
N ASP A 278 -9.80 20.30 16.74
CA ASP A 278 -9.41 21.30 15.76
C ASP A 278 -8.08 22.00 16.06
N SER A 279 -7.26 22.15 15.02
CA SER A 279 -6.08 23.01 14.99
C SER A 279 -5.61 23.23 13.54
N PRO A 280 -4.92 24.35 13.21
CA PRO A 280 -4.48 25.42 14.09
C PRO A 280 -5.52 26.55 14.26
N GLY A 281 -6.63 26.52 13.52
CA GLY A 281 -7.80 27.38 13.73
C GLY A 281 -8.60 26.96 14.96
N HIS A 282 -9.67 27.71 15.27
CA HIS A 282 -10.71 27.27 16.19
C HIS A 282 -10.26 26.95 17.64
N VAL A 283 -9.10 27.49 18.06
CA VAL A 283 -8.48 27.21 19.37
C VAL A 283 -8.75 28.28 20.45
N ASP A 284 -9.74 29.19 20.33
CA ASP A 284 -9.90 30.31 21.29
C ASP A 284 -10.04 29.86 22.75
N GLN A 285 -10.71 28.74 23.02
CA GLN A 285 -10.84 28.24 24.39
C GLN A 285 -9.48 27.77 24.97
N ILE A 286 -8.58 27.26 24.12
CA ILE A 286 -7.18 26.97 24.50
C ILE A 286 -6.42 28.27 24.74
N LEU A 287 -6.49 29.21 23.79
CA LEU A 287 -5.77 30.50 23.85
C LEU A 287 -6.28 31.46 24.93
N LYS A 288 -7.46 31.18 25.50
CA LYS A 288 -7.98 31.87 26.68
C LYS A 288 -7.27 31.44 27.98
N ALA A 289 -6.81 30.19 28.06
CA ALA A 289 -5.94 29.72 29.13
C ALA A 289 -4.46 30.03 28.84
N HIS A 290 -4.05 29.85 27.58
CA HIS A 290 -2.68 29.99 27.09
C HIS A 290 -2.55 31.03 25.96
N PRO A 291 -2.74 32.34 26.24
CA PRO A 291 -2.65 33.39 25.23
C PRO A 291 -1.25 33.50 24.59
N GLU A 292 -0.20 33.02 25.26
CA GLU A 292 1.18 32.93 24.76
C GLU A 292 1.35 32.00 23.56
N TYR A 293 0.41 31.07 23.32
CA TYR A 293 0.44 30.14 22.19
C TYR A 293 -0.34 30.65 20.96
N GLY A 294 -0.90 31.86 21.01
CA GLY A 294 -1.59 32.46 19.86
C GLY A 294 -0.60 33.03 18.84
N GLN A 295 -0.89 32.89 17.53
CA GLN A 295 0.03 33.30 16.47
C GLN A 295 0.49 34.76 16.62
N VAL A 296 1.80 34.99 16.60
CA VAL A 296 2.36 36.34 16.71
C VAL A 296 2.19 37.11 15.39
N ASN A 297 1.66 38.34 15.50
CA ASN A 297 1.51 39.30 14.40
C ASN A 297 2.77 40.16 14.21
N ASN A 298 2.84 40.92 13.11
CA ASN A 298 3.97 41.80 12.77
C ASN A 298 4.30 42.90 13.80
N SER A 299 3.46 43.08 14.81
CA SER A 299 3.61 44.04 15.91
C SER A 299 3.90 43.35 17.26
N GLY A 300 4.08 42.04 17.28
CA GLY A 300 4.37 41.25 18.49
C GLY A 300 3.14 40.89 19.34
N ASN A 301 1.92 41.00 18.81
CA ASN A 301 0.70 40.62 19.52
C ASN A 301 0.25 39.21 19.11
N HIS A 302 -0.24 38.43 20.07
CA HIS A 302 -0.80 37.10 19.85
C HIS A 302 -2.24 37.17 19.32
N TYR A 303 -2.54 36.38 18.27
CA TYR A 303 -3.90 36.15 17.80
C TYR A 303 -4.71 35.33 18.81
N ARG A 304 -6.03 35.50 18.81
CA ARG A 304 -6.90 34.90 19.83
C ARG A 304 -7.62 33.62 19.41
N SER A 305 -7.66 33.36 18.10
CA SER A 305 -8.46 32.28 17.49
C SER A 305 -7.61 31.30 16.67
N GLY A 306 -6.28 31.39 16.80
CA GLY A 306 -5.36 30.58 16.00
C GLY A 306 -3.99 30.40 16.66
N LEU A 307 -3.56 29.15 16.71
CA LEU A 307 -2.30 28.67 17.28
C LEU A 307 -1.08 29.21 16.53
N ASP A 308 -0.02 29.59 17.25
CA ASP A 308 1.26 29.93 16.62
C ASP A 308 1.98 28.68 16.06
N VAL A 309 1.74 28.41 14.78
CA VAL A 309 2.39 27.33 14.01
C VAL A 309 3.89 27.57 13.75
N THR A 310 4.44 28.69 14.23
CA THR A 310 5.87 28.99 14.22
C THR A 310 6.53 28.79 15.59
N ASN A 311 5.74 28.64 16.66
CA ASN A 311 6.23 28.43 18.02
C ASN A 311 6.34 26.92 18.35
N PRO A 312 7.57 26.37 18.54
CA PRO A 312 7.74 24.96 18.86
C PRO A 312 7.15 24.55 20.22
N GLU A 313 7.03 25.47 21.19
CA GLU A 313 6.39 25.18 22.48
C GLU A 313 4.87 25.03 22.34
N ALA A 314 4.24 25.85 21.48
CA ALA A 314 2.81 25.75 21.16
C ALA A 314 2.49 24.44 20.42
N ILE A 315 3.34 24.04 19.46
CA ILE A 315 3.22 22.76 18.74
C ILE A 315 3.38 21.57 19.69
N ALA A 316 4.39 21.62 20.59
CA ALA A 316 4.60 20.57 21.58
C ALA A 316 3.44 20.44 22.58
N TYR A 317 2.87 21.58 23.01
CA TYR A 317 1.67 21.61 23.84
C TYR A 317 0.48 20.94 23.14
N ILE A 318 0.17 21.32 21.90
CA ILE A 318 -0.93 20.72 21.15
C ILE A 318 -0.72 19.21 20.94
N ARG A 319 0.50 18.76 20.61
CA ARG A 319 0.81 17.32 20.51
C ARG A 319 0.56 16.57 21.83
N SER A 320 0.85 17.16 22.99
CA SER A 320 0.57 16.54 24.29
C SER A 320 -0.94 16.36 24.58
N LEU A 321 -1.79 17.26 24.04
CA LEU A 321 -3.23 17.07 24.07
C LEU A 321 -3.67 15.95 23.12
N TYR A 322 -3.12 15.88 21.91
CA TYR A 322 -3.40 14.77 20.99
C TYR A 322 -2.98 13.41 21.58
N ASP A 323 -1.85 13.30 22.29
CA ASP A 323 -1.44 12.06 22.97
C ASP A 323 -2.53 11.54 23.91
N GLU A 324 -3.08 12.42 24.76
CA GLU A 324 -4.14 12.07 25.71
C GLU A 324 -5.42 11.59 25.02
N TYR A 325 -5.80 12.22 23.90
CA TYR A 325 -7.01 11.83 23.16
C TYR A 325 -6.79 10.62 22.27
N MET A 326 -5.62 10.42 21.69
CA MET A 326 -5.26 9.18 20.99
C MET A 326 -5.30 7.97 21.93
N ASP A 327 -4.85 8.13 23.18
CA ASP A 327 -4.98 7.10 24.22
C ASP A 327 -6.43 6.90 24.71
N LEU A 328 -7.26 7.96 24.78
CA LEU A 328 -8.68 7.84 25.14
C LEU A 328 -9.50 7.11 24.06
N PHE A 329 -9.18 7.36 22.79
CA PHE A 329 -9.85 6.83 21.60
C PHE A 329 -9.11 5.62 20.99
N GLU A 330 -8.26 4.94 21.76
CA GLU A 330 -7.60 3.70 21.32
C GLU A 330 -8.62 2.67 20.81
N GLY A 331 -8.41 2.19 19.58
CA GLY A 331 -9.33 1.28 18.88
C GLY A 331 -10.33 1.95 17.94
N CYS A 332 -10.40 3.29 17.91
CA CYS A 332 -10.89 4.02 16.75
C CYS A 332 -9.84 3.98 15.62
N THR A 333 -10.28 4.18 14.36
CA THR A 333 -9.45 4.03 13.15
C THR A 333 -9.06 5.35 12.48
N ASP A 334 -9.67 6.45 12.92
CA ASP A 334 -9.61 7.75 12.27
C ASP A 334 -9.56 8.84 13.34
N PHE A 335 -8.85 9.94 13.06
CA PHE A 335 -8.83 11.12 13.93
C PHE A 335 -8.89 12.36 13.05
N HIS A 336 -9.89 13.22 13.27
CA HIS A 336 -10.00 14.48 12.55
C HIS A 336 -9.19 15.57 13.26
N ILE A 337 -8.15 16.10 12.59
CA ILE A 337 -7.20 17.06 13.16
C ILE A 337 -7.58 18.52 12.88
N GLY A 338 -8.66 18.75 12.14
CA GLY A 338 -9.23 20.09 11.87
C GLY A 338 -8.66 20.72 10.61
N GLY A 339 -8.20 21.96 10.74
CA GLY A 339 -7.43 22.67 9.72
C GLY A 339 -8.21 23.71 8.92
N ASP A 340 -9.48 23.94 9.25
CA ASP A 340 -10.37 24.95 8.70
C ASP A 340 -10.16 26.36 9.29
N GLU A 341 -10.61 27.36 8.52
CA GLU A 341 -10.81 28.79 8.82
C GLU A 341 -9.71 29.58 9.60
N TYR A 342 -8.54 28.99 9.87
CA TYR A 342 -7.47 29.48 10.78
C TYR A 342 -7.30 31.00 10.90
N MET A 343 -7.27 31.73 9.78
CA MET A 343 -7.21 33.19 9.76
C MET A 343 -7.90 33.86 8.56
N GLU A 344 -8.76 33.15 7.80
CA GLU A 344 -9.43 33.68 6.59
C GLU A 344 -8.45 34.35 5.58
N PHE A 345 -7.62 33.53 4.93
CA PHE A 345 -6.37 33.97 4.30
C PHE A 345 -6.44 35.03 3.16
N ASP A 346 -7.64 35.37 2.66
CA ASP A 346 -7.85 36.39 1.64
C ASP A 346 -8.06 37.81 2.20
N ARG A 347 -8.26 37.99 3.51
CA ARG A 347 -8.66 39.28 4.11
C ARG A 347 -7.85 39.72 5.35
N PRO A 348 -7.98 41.00 5.78
CA PRO A 348 -7.47 41.44 7.08
C PRO A 348 -8.21 40.73 8.24
N PRO A 349 -7.52 40.43 9.36
CA PRO A 349 -6.18 40.89 9.69
C PRO A 349 -5.05 40.03 9.09
N PHE A 350 -5.34 38.85 8.53
CA PHE A 350 -4.30 37.95 7.98
C PHE A 350 -3.38 38.64 6.98
N THR A 351 -3.96 39.23 5.93
CA THR A 351 -3.20 39.84 4.83
C THR A 351 -2.38 41.05 5.25
N THR A 352 -2.74 41.72 6.34
CA THR A 352 -2.10 42.95 6.84
C THR A 352 -1.14 42.72 8.02
N GLU A 353 -1.38 41.71 8.86
CA GLU A 353 -0.69 41.55 10.15
C GLU A 353 0.09 40.24 10.29
N TYR A 354 -0.39 39.13 9.74
CA TYR A 354 0.17 37.78 10.00
C TYR A 354 0.96 37.22 8.82
N LYS A 355 0.50 37.46 7.60
CA LYS A 355 1.08 36.93 6.35
C LYS A 355 2.58 37.22 6.19
N SER A 356 3.04 38.39 6.62
CA SER A 356 4.46 38.77 6.54
C SER A 356 5.34 38.00 7.53
N VAL A 357 4.82 37.67 8.71
CA VAL A 357 5.49 36.82 9.71
C VAL A 357 5.61 35.40 9.17
N LEU A 358 4.50 34.81 8.72
CA LEU A 358 4.49 33.46 8.15
C LEU A 358 5.34 33.32 6.88
N ASN A 359 5.36 34.33 5.99
CA ASN A 359 6.28 34.33 4.85
C ASN A 359 7.75 34.38 5.28
N SER A 360 8.09 35.14 6.33
CA SER A 360 9.46 35.21 6.85
C SER A 360 9.89 33.86 7.42
N TYR A 361 9.02 33.24 8.22
CA TYR A 361 9.24 31.89 8.76
C TYR A 361 9.29 30.80 7.68
N ALA A 362 8.49 30.92 6.61
CA ALA A 362 8.55 29.99 5.48
C ALA A 362 9.93 30.00 4.80
N VAL A 363 10.50 31.19 4.60
CA VAL A 363 11.85 31.35 4.03
C VAL A 363 12.93 30.86 5.00
N GLU A 364 12.75 31.02 6.31
CA GLU A 364 13.67 30.51 7.33
C GLU A 364 13.63 28.97 7.46
N LYS A 365 12.44 28.36 7.55
CA LYS A 365 12.26 26.91 7.75
C LYS A 365 12.49 26.10 6.47
N TYR A 366 12.05 26.59 5.31
CA TYR A 366 12.03 25.82 4.05
C TYR A 366 12.90 26.40 2.93
N GLY A 367 13.35 27.65 3.04
CA GLY A 367 14.25 28.30 2.08
C GLY A 367 13.57 29.26 1.11
N GLN A 368 14.37 29.83 0.19
CA GLN A 368 13.94 30.96 -0.63
C GLN A 368 12.76 30.60 -1.54
N GLY A 369 11.70 31.41 -1.45
CA GLY A 369 10.51 31.29 -2.28
C GLY A 369 9.44 30.34 -1.76
N TYR A 370 9.59 29.74 -0.57
CA TYR A 370 8.46 29.20 0.19
C TYR A 370 7.67 30.35 0.83
N ILE A 371 6.37 30.13 1.05
CA ILE A 371 5.43 31.16 1.52
C ILE A 371 4.54 30.64 2.66
N TRP A 372 3.71 31.52 3.22
CA TRP A 372 2.79 31.21 4.33
C TRP A 372 1.97 29.93 4.12
N LYS A 373 1.58 29.60 2.87
CA LYS A 373 0.84 28.37 2.51
C LYS A 373 1.60 27.11 2.91
N ASP A 374 2.92 27.13 2.72
CA ASP A 374 3.82 26.02 3.04
C ASP A 374 4.01 25.86 4.57
N VAL A 375 3.80 26.92 5.34
CA VAL A 375 3.79 26.85 6.81
C VAL A 375 2.56 26.11 7.29
N ILE A 376 1.37 26.44 6.76
CA ILE A 376 0.12 25.76 7.13
C ILE A 376 0.14 24.31 6.68
N ALA A 377 0.49 24.05 5.41
CA ALA A 377 0.63 22.71 4.87
C ALA A 377 1.67 21.86 5.63
N GLY A 378 2.79 22.47 6.03
CA GLY A 378 3.80 21.83 6.86
C GLY A 378 3.27 21.49 8.26
N TYR A 379 2.58 22.40 8.94
CA TYR A 379 1.94 22.10 10.24
C TYR A 379 0.94 20.94 10.13
N ILE A 380 0.08 20.97 9.11
CA ILE A 380 -0.94 19.93 8.89
C ILE A 380 -0.28 18.57 8.60
N ASN A 381 0.77 18.53 7.77
CA ASN A 381 1.56 17.31 7.55
C ASN A 381 2.24 16.83 8.84
N ASP A 382 2.98 17.71 9.53
CA ASP A 382 3.72 17.43 10.76
C ASP A 382 2.78 16.88 11.86
N LEU A 383 1.50 17.27 11.87
CA LEU A 383 0.48 16.75 12.79
C LEU A 383 -0.20 15.48 12.28
N ALA A 384 -0.49 15.39 10.97
CA ALA A 384 -1.05 14.20 10.35
C ALA A 384 -0.11 12.99 10.46
N GLU A 385 1.19 13.16 10.23
CA GLU A 385 2.23 12.15 10.46
C GLU A 385 2.27 11.71 11.93
N TYR A 386 2.24 12.65 12.87
CA TYR A 386 2.23 12.36 14.31
C TYR A 386 1.02 11.49 14.75
N VAL A 387 -0.16 11.78 14.21
CA VAL A 387 -1.39 11.02 14.44
C VAL A 387 -1.36 9.66 13.72
N HIS A 388 -0.76 9.62 12.53
CA HIS A 388 -0.64 8.39 11.73
C HIS A 388 0.31 7.37 12.35
N ASP A 389 1.45 7.82 12.88
CA ASP A 389 2.42 6.98 13.61
C ASP A 389 1.81 6.29 14.84
N ARG A 390 0.73 6.84 15.41
CA ARG A 390 -0.01 6.25 16.53
C ARG A 390 -1.07 5.23 16.09
N GLY A 391 -1.29 5.06 14.79
CA GLY A 391 -2.18 4.06 14.19
C GLY A 391 -3.54 4.59 13.70
N PHE A 392 -3.74 5.91 13.65
CA PHE A 392 -4.97 6.53 13.15
C PHE A 392 -4.84 6.93 11.66
N THR A 393 -5.98 7.07 10.99
CA THR A 393 -6.06 7.77 9.70
C THR A 393 -6.37 9.25 9.97
N PRO A 394 -5.44 10.19 9.73
CA PRO A 394 -5.68 11.62 9.96
C PRO A 394 -6.64 12.17 8.90
N ARG A 395 -7.57 13.04 9.32
CA ARG A 395 -8.52 13.73 8.43
C ARG A 395 -8.52 15.25 8.63
N ILE A 396 -8.68 15.99 7.54
CA ILE A 396 -8.71 17.46 7.52
C ILE A 396 -9.89 18.00 6.73
N TRP A 397 -10.32 19.22 7.06
CA TRP A 397 -11.23 19.99 6.21
C TRP A 397 -10.53 20.51 4.96
N ASN A 398 -11.28 20.70 3.88
CA ASN A 398 -10.71 21.02 2.56
C ASN A 398 -10.21 22.46 2.38
N ASP A 399 -10.59 23.43 3.22
CA ASP A 399 -10.26 24.85 2.99
C ASP A 399 -8.86 25.25 3.49
N GLY A 400 -8.28 24.48 4.42
CA GLY A 400 -6.94 24.74 4.98
C GLY A 400 -5.76 24.54 4.03
N VAL A 401 -5.94 23.82 2.93
CA VAL A 401 -4.85 23.39 2.02
C VAL A 401 -5.12 23.72 0.55
N TYR A 402 -4.06 23.84 -0.23
CA TYR A 402 -4.09 24.28 -1.64
C TYR A 402 -4.79 25.64 -1.85
N TYR A 403 -4.84 26.46 -0.80
CA TYR A 403 -5.56 27.73 -0.82
C TYR A 403 -4.93 28.71 -1.83
N GLY A 404 -5.76 29.23 -2.72
CA GLY A 404 -5.37 30.11 -3.81
C GLY A 404 -4.34 29.46 -4.74
N GLU A 405 -4.47 28.16 -5.04
CA GLU A 405 -3.54 27.41 -5.91
C GLU A 405 -3.25 28.14 -7.23
N SER A 406 -4.27 28.76 -7.83
CA SER A 406 -4.18 29.53 -9.07
C SER A 406 -3.89 31.04 -8.88
N SER A 407 -3.49 31.47 -7.68
CA SER A 407 -3.26 32.89 -7.38
C SER A 407 -1.87 33.39 -7.80
N TYR A 408 -1.73 34.71 -7.97
CA TYR A 408 -0.48 35.36 -8.34
C TYR A 408 0.66 35.21 -7.32
N GLU A 409 0.36 34.69 -6.12
CA GLU A 409 1.33 34.47 -5.04
C GLU A 409 2.08 33.14 -5.17
N GLY A 410 1.63 32.26 -6.08
CA GLY A 410 2.18 30.92 -6.28
C GLY A 410 1.38 29.84 -5.54
N ALA A 411 1.50 28.61 -6.04
CA ALA A 411 0.89 27.40 -5.47
C ALA A 411 1.54 27.01 -4.13
N GLN A 412 0.86 26.14 -3.38
CA GLN A 412 1.48 25.43 -2.26
C GLN A 412 2.56 24.46 -2.80
N LYS A 413 3.75 24.50 -2.22
CA LYS A 413 4.92 23.68 -2.62
C LYS A 413 5.08 22.43 -1.77
N ILE A 414 4.72 22.49 -0.49
CA ILE A 414 4.67 21.30 0.37
C ILE A 414 3.62 20.31 -0.18
N LYS A 415 4.06 19.10 -0.54
CA LYS A 415 3.15 18.01 -0.92
C LYS A 415 2.47 17.48 0.34
N MET A 416 1.14 17.41 0.36
CA MET A 416 0.42 16.73 1.44
C MET A 416 0.70 15.23 1.42
N HIS A 417 0.65 14.56 2.58
CA HIS A 417 0.60 13.10 2.61
C HIS A 417 -0.68 12.59 1.93
N ASP A 418 -0.58 11.46 1.23
CA ASP A 418 -1.66 10.84 0.44
C ASP A 418 -2.66 10.07 1.31
N TYR A 419 -2.24 9.57 2.48
CA TYR A 419 -3.12 8.94 3.47
C TYR A 419 -4.03 9.91 4.25
N ILE A 420 -3.96 11.22 3.99
CA ILE A 420 -4.81 12.20 4.68
C ILE A 420 -6.21 12.19 4.06
N GLY A 421 -7.23 11.86 4.87
CA GLY A 421 -8.62 11.95 4.46
C GLY A 421 -9.10 13.40 4.33
N ILE A 422 -9.77 13.72 3.21
CA ILE A 422 -10.29 15.07 2.94
C ILE A 422 -11.79 15.12 3.22
N ASP A 423 -12.15 15.77 4.31
CA ASP A 423 -13.52 16.09 4.68
C ASP A 423 -13.95 17.35 3.89
N PHE A 424 -14.56 17.14 2.71
CA PHE A 424 -14.89 18.20 1.77
C PHE A 424 -16.28 18.77 2.06
N TRP A 425 -16.31 19.93 2.73
CA TRP A 425 -17.54 20.60 3.14
C TRP A 425 -17.99 21.66 2.14
N SER A 426 -17.11 22.61 1.81
CA SER A 426 -17.45 23.81 1.04
C SER A 426 -16.30 24.35 0.22
N GLN A 427 -16.63 24.92 -0.94
CA GLN A 427 -15.73 25.82 -1.67
C GLN A 427 -16.02 27.31 -1.41
N MET A 428 -17.01 27.62 -0.56
CA MET A 428 -17.57 28.96 -0.27
C MET A 428 -17.80 29.85 -1.51
N SER A 429 -19.05 30.07 -1.90
CA SER A 429 -19.39 30.80 -3.14
C SER A 429 -18.85 32.24 -3.27
N TRP A 430 -18.37 32.84 -2.17
CA TRP A 430 -17.72 34.15 -2.13
C TRP A 430 -16.18 34.10 -2.13
N ASN A 431 -15.56 32.93 -1.95
CA ASN A 431 -14.11 32.76 -1.84
C ASN A 431 -13.56 31.80 -2.91
N SER A 432 -13.25 32.33 -4.09
CA SER A 432 -12.65 31.54 -5.17
C SER A 432 -11.23 31.04 -4.88
N SER A 433 -10.65 31.35 -3.72
CA SER A 433 -9.32 30.85 -3.33
C SER A 433 -9.40 29.45 -2.72
N ILE A 434 -10.54 29.04 -2.15
CA ILE A 434 -10.67 27.68 -1.63
C ILE A 434 -10.57 26.67 -2.78
N ALA A 435 -9.75 25.63 -2.56
CA ALA A 435 -9.46 24.64 -3.57
C ALA A 435 -10.72 23.86 -3.99
N ASN A 436 -10.90 23.67 -5.29
CA ASN A 436 -11.98 22.86 -5.82
C ASN A 436 -11.65 21.36 -5.71
N LEU A 437 -12.66 20.49 -5.86
CA LEU A 437 -12.51 19.04 -5.76
C LEU A 437 -11.46 18.49 -6.74
N GLN A 438 -11.41 19.03 -7.96
CA GLN A 438 -10.44 18.61 -8.97
C GLN A 438 -8.99 18.91 -8.56
N THR A 439 -8.74 19.94 -7.76
CA THR A 439 -7.41 20.21 -7.19
C THR A 439 -6.95 19.06 -6.30
N PHE A 440 -7.81 18.54 -5.41
CA PHE A 440 -7.47 17.40 -4.55
C PHE A 440 -7.18 16.14 -5.36
N ILE A 441 -8.06 15.80 -6.31
CA ILE A 441 -7.89 14.66 -7.22
C ILE A 441 -6.57 14.78 -8.01
N ASN A 442 -6.27 15.96 -8.58
CA ASN A 442 -5.03 16.21 -9.33
C ASN A 442 -3.76 16.14 -8.47
N LYS A 443 -3.87 16.35 -7.16
CA LYS A 443 -2.76 16.24 -6.20
C LYS A 443 -2.59 14.81 -5.66
N GLY A 444 -3.44 13.87 -6.06
CA GLY A 444 -3.35 12.46 -5.70
C GLY A 444 -4.19 12.04 -4.49
N HIS A 445 -5.10 12.89 -3.99
CA HIS A 445 -6.01 12.53 -2.90
C HIS A 445 -7.11 11.59 -3.40
N ASP A 446 -7.16 10.38 -2.85
CA ASP A 446 -8.11 9.32 -3.21
C ASP A 446 -9.12 8.98 -2.09
N THR A 447 -9.10 9.75 -1.00
CA THR A 447 -9.87 9.47 0.22
C THR A 447 -10.64 10.73 0.62
N ILE A 448 -11.80 10.93 0.00
CA ILE A 448 -12.59 12.18 0.11
C ILE A 448 -14.01 11.88 0.62
N TYR A 449 -14.47 12.65 1.60
CA TYR A 449 -15.79 12.56 2.23
C TYR A 449 -16.65 13.77 1.86
N ASN A 450 -17.91 13.55 1.47
CA ASN A 450 -18.82 14.59 0.99
C ASN A 450 -19.68 15.16 2.13
N ILE A 451 -19.41 16.39 2.54
CA ILE A 451 -20.04 17.07 3.68
C ILE A 451 -20.76 18.34 3.20
N ASN A 452 -21.30 18.29 1.98
CA ASN A 452 -21.87 19.41 1.26
C ASN A 452 -22.87 20.24 2.09
N ALA A 453 -22.45 21.43 2.54
CA ALA A 453 -23.25 22.26 3.44
C ALA A 453 -24.59 22.68 2.82
N SER A 454 -24.68 22.75 1.48
CA SER A 454 -25.94 23.06 0.76
C SER A 454 -26.99 21.94 0.83
N PHE A 455 -26.70 20.81 1.46
CA PHE A 455 -27.63 19.73 1.77
C PHE A 455 -27.62 19.35 3.25
N PHE A 456 -26.45 19.39 3.89
CA PHE A 456 -26.18 18.60 5.09
C PHE A 456 -25.88 19.38 6.37
N TYR A 457 -25.78 20.72 6.30
CA TYR A 457 -25.51 21.53 7.48
C TYR A 457 -26.81 21.93 8.19
N TYR A 458 -26.99 21.44 9.42
CA TYR A 458 -27.89 21.97 10.43
C TYR A 458 -27.11 22.89 11.35
N VAL A 459 -27.57 24.13 11.49
CA VAL A 459 -26.81 25.19 12.18
C VAL A 459 -27.70 25.90 13.19
N LEU A 460 -27.19 26.07 14.42
CA LEU A 460 -27.74 26.95 15.44
C LEU A 460 -27.25 28.38 15.22
N ARG A 461 -27.65 29.01 14.11
CA ARG A 461 -27.05 30.26 13.61
C ARG A 461 -27.47 31.53 14.36
N ASN A 462 -26.59 32.52 14.38
CA ASN A 462 -26.82 33.80 15.08
C ASN A 462 -27.95 34.66 14.50
N ASP A 463 -28.20 34.60 13.18
CA ASP A 463 -29.21 35.41 12.49
C ASP A 463 -30.35 34.55 11.93
N LYS A 464 -31.59 35.01 12.06
CA LYS A 464 -32.77 34.27 11.57
C LYS A 464 -32.85 34.28 10.03
N PRO A 465 -33.00 33.12 9.36
CA PRO A 465 -33.19 33.05 7.91
C PRO A 465 -34.34 33.91 7.39
N THR A 466 -34.13 34.55 6.24
CA THR A 466 -35.12 35.46 5.61
C THR A 466 -36.32 34.74 5.00
N ASP A 467 -36.26 33.41 4.85
CA ASP A 467 -37.34 32.57 4.33
C ASP A 467 -38.33 32.08 5.42
N GLY A 468 -38.12 32.50 6.68
CA GLY A 468 -39.04 32.26 7.79
C GLY A 468 -38.72 31.05 8.66
N ARG A 469 -37.67 30.27 8.34
CA ARG A 469 -37.17 29.20 9.21
C ARG A 469 -36.65 29.73 10.54
N GLU A 470 -36.64 28.86 11.56
CA GLU A 470 -36.00 29.18 12.84
C GLU A 470 -34.47 29.18 12.75
N GLN A 471 -33.85 29.84 13.73
CA GLN A 471 -32.39 29.92 13.84
C GLN A 471 -31.71 28.57 14.07
N HIS A 472 -32.46 27.57 14.54
CA HIS A 472 -32.03 26.18 14.62
C HIS A 472 -32.67 25.43 13.44
N SER A 473 -31.93 25.22 12.35
CA SER A 473 -32.43 24.52 11.15
C SER A 473 -31.31 24.18 10.18
N PHE A 474 -31.58 23.30 9.19
CA PHE A 474 -30.72 23.13 8.02
C PHE A 474 -30.51 24.44 7.26
N ASP A 475 -29.54 24.54 6.35
CA ASP A 475 -29.33 25.76 5.55
C ASP A 475 -30.39 25.98 4.46
N ASN A 476 -31.19 24.97 4.13
CA ASN A 476 -32.25 25.03 3.13
C ASN A 476 -33.62 24.67 3.74
N LEU A 477 -34.69 25.23 3.20
CA LEU A 477 -36.07 24.86 3.55
C LEU A 477 -36.46 23.53 2.87
N ASN A 478 -37.06 22.62 3.63
CA ASN A 478 -37.36 21.23 3.23
C ASN A 478 -36.08 20.48 2.78
N ALA A 479 -35.06 20.47 3.65
CA ALA A 479 -33.77 19.87 3.33
C ALA A 479 -33.90 18.36 3.13
N ASP A 480 -34.74 17.67 3.91
CA ASP A 480 -35.21 16.30 3.72
C ASP A 480 -35.58 15.97 2.25
N ARG A 481 -36.49 16.75 1.68
CA ARG A 481 -37.00 16.62 0.31
C ARG A 481 -35.92 16.96 -0.71
N LYS A 482 -35.05 17.92 -0.39
CA LYS A 482 -33.93 18.32 -1.25
C LYS A 482 -32.86 17.23 -1.32
N ILE A 483 -32.44 16.68 -0.18
CA ILE A 483 -31.51 15.54 -0.09
C ILE A 483 -32.08 14.36 -0.89
N TYR A 484 -33.33 13.97 -0.61
CA TYR A 484 -33.92 12.79 -1.22
C TYR A 484 -34.04 12.90 -2.76
N ASN A 485 -34.49 14.05 -3.27
CA ASN A 485 -34.75 14.21 -4.71
C ASN A 485 -33.51 14.65 -5.50
N GLU A 486 -32.61 15.45 -4.91
CA GLU A 486 -31.55 16.15 -5.65
C GLU A 486 -30.13 15.72 -5.27
N TRP A 487 -29.86 15.22 -4.06
CA TRP A 487 -28.50 14.85 -3.69
C TRP A 487 -28.08 13.49 -4.28
N THR A 488 -26.79 13.39 -4.65
CA THR A 488 -26.10 12.15 -5.02
C THR A 488 -24.65 12.24 -4.55
N PRO A 489 -23.94 11.11 -4.32
CA PRO A 489 -22.57 11.11 -3.76
C PRO A 489 -21.57 12.00 -4.50
N GLY A 490 -21.65 12.09 -5.83
CA GLY A 490 -20.79 12.92 -6.66
C GLY A 490 -21.08 14.43 -6.61
N LYS A 491 -22.07 14.89 -5.84
CA LYS A 491 -22.40 16.32 -5.69
C LYS A 491 -21.70 16.94 -4.49
N PHE A 492 -20.47 17.40 -4.70
CA PHE A 492 -19.72 18.22 -3.75
C PHE A 492 -20.12 19.70 -3.85
N GLN A 493 -20.03 20.46 -2.75
CA GLN A 493 -20.50 21.86 -2.74
C GLN A 493 -19.64 22.73 -3.66
N GLY A 494 -20.27 23.59 -4.46
CA GLY A 494 -19.60 24.52 -5.38
C GLY A 494 -18.98 23.86 -6.64
N ASN A 495 -18.98 22.54 -6.73
CA ASN A 495 -18.30 21.78 -7.76
C ASN A 495 -19.29 21.17 -8.79
N PRO A 496 -18.88 20.95 -10.05
CA PRO A 496 -19.61 20.08 -10.98
C PRO A 496 -19.79 18.68 -10.39
N ALA A 497 -20.92 18.03 -10.70
CA ALA A 497 -21.14 16.65 -10.26
C ALA A 497 -20.16 15.69 -10.97
N VAL A 498 -19.52 14.82 -10.19
CA VAL A 498 -18.68 13.70 -10.67
C VAL A 498 -19.51 12.41 -10.73
N ASP A 499 -18.93 11.29 -11.17
CA ASP A 499 -19.58 9.98 -11.08
C ASP A 499 -19.78 9.59 -9.62
N ASP A 500 -21.01 9.21 -9.25
CA ASP A 500 -21.39 8.79 -7.89
C ASP A 500 -20.62 7.53 -7.44
N ASN A 501 -20.07 6.75 -8.37
CA ASN A 501 -19.29 5.54 -8.13
C ASN A 501 -17.77 5.76 -8.20
N SER A 502 -17.30 7.01 -8.20
CA SER A 502 -15.87 7.31 -8.24
C SER A 502 -15.17 6.76 -6.98
N ASP A 503 -14.14 5.94 -7.15
CA ASP A 503 -13.44 5.25 -6.05
C ASP A 503 -12.92 6.18 -4.94
N PHE A 504 -12.71 7.47 -5.25
CA PHE A 504 -12.26 8.45 -4.26
C PHE A 504 -13.33 8.93 -3.27
N ILE A 505 -14.62 8.65 -3.53
CA ILE A 505 -15.74 9.05 -2.68
C ILE A 505 -15.92 7.99 -1.59
N LYS A 506 -15.34 8.21 -0.42
CA LYS A 506 -15.37 7.24 0.68
C LYS A 506 -16.59 7.38 1.59
N GLY A 507 -17.22 8.56 1.64
CA GLY A 507 -18.37 8.77 2.51
C GLY A 507 -19.18 10.04 2.27
N ALA A 508 -20.23 10.18 3.06
CA ALA A 508 -21.01 11.42 3.20
C ALA A 508 -21.37 11.68 4.66
N SER A 509 -21.42 12.96 5.07
CA SER A 509 -21.72 13.34 6.45
C SER A 509 -22.75 14.46 6.56
N MET A 510 -23.69 14.29 7.50
CA MET A 510 -24.47 15.39 8.05
C MET A 510 -23.62 16.19 9.05
N GLY A 511 -23.78 17.51 9.14
CA GLY A 511 -23.09 18.37 10.10
C GLY A 511 -24.08 19.08 11.03
N ILE A 512 -23.92 18.92 12.33
CA ILE A 512 -24.64 19.66 13.37
C ILE A 512 -23.66 20.68 13.95
N TRP A 513 -23.88 21.96 13.66
CA TRP A 513 -23.04 23.08 14.10
C TRP A 513 -23.77 23.98 15.10
N CYS A 514 -23.09 24.33 16.20
CA CYS A 514 -23.70 24.94 17.37
C CYS A 514 -23.27 26.39 17.62
N ASP A 515 -23.10 27.20 16.55
CA ASP A 515 -22.60 28.59 16.56
C ASP A 515 -23.20 29.47 17.66
N ASN A 516 -24.50 29.32 17.92
CA ASN A 516 -25.21 29.87 19.06
C ASN A 516 -25.78 28.72 19.91
N PRO A 517 -25.00 28.22 20.90
CA PRO A 517 -25.32 26.96 21.59
C PRO A 517 -26.56 27.05 22.49
N ASN A 518 -27.14 28.23 22.67
CA ASN A 518 -28.24 28.51 23.60
C ASN A 518 -29.64 28.53 22.94
N LEU A 519 -29.74 28.35 21.63
CA LEU A 519 -31.01 28.50 20.90
C LEU A 519 -32.06 27.42 21.21
N CYS A 520 -31.63 26.16 21.36
CA CYS A 520 -32.53 25.03 21.59
C CYS A 520 -31.88 23.98 22.53
N SER A 521 -32.66 22.99 22.98
CA SER A 521 -32.13 21.83 23.70
C SER A 521 -31.55 20.80 22.73
N GLU A 522 -30.69 19.91 23.23
CA GLU A 522 -30.22 18.75 22.46
C GLU A 522 -31.37 17.82 22.00
N ASP A 523 -32.53 17.84 22.69
CA ASP A 523 -33.72 17.10 22.25
C ASP A 523 -34.37 17.73 21.01
N VAL A 524 -34.48 19.05 20.96
CA VAL A 524 -34.94 19.76 19.75
C VAL A 524 -33.98 19.52 18.58
N ILE A 525 -32.66 19.43 18.82
CA ILE A 525 -31.70 19.05 17.77
C ILE A 525 -32.04 17.65 17.21
N THR A 526 -32.36 16.66 18.04
CA THR A 526 -32.77 15.32 17.56
C THR A 526 -34.08 15.37 16.77
N GLU A 527 -35.05 16.20 17.19
CA GLU A 527 -36.31 16.39 16.48
C GLU A 527 -36.10 17.05 15.10
N ASP A 528 -35.32 18.14 15.05
CA ASP A 528 -35.09 18.94 13.84
C ASP A 528 -34.30 18.20 12.74
N ILE A 529 -33.47 17.21 13.10
CA ILE A 529 -32.64 16.45 12.14
C ILE A 529 -33.25 15.12 11.70
N ALA A 530 -34.40 14.74 12.28
CA ALA A 530 -34.92 13.38 12.18
C ALA A 530 -35.23 12.94 10.73
N ASP A 531 -35.80 13.84 9.93
CA ASP A 531 -36.26 13.54 8.57
C ASP A 531 -35.11 13.64 7.54
N GLU A 532 -34.21 14.62 7.71
CA GLU A 532 -32.98 14.75 6.92
C GLU A 532 -32.03 13.55 7.09
N LEU A 533 -31.88 13.03 8.31
CA LEU A 533 -31.13 11.80 8.56
C LEU A 533 -31.71 10.61 7.79
N ARG A 534 -33.05 10.49 7.75
CA ARG A 534 -33.74 9.42 7.01
C ARG A 534 -33.47 9.56 5.51
N ALA A 535 -33.56 10.78 4.97
CA ALA A 535 -33.25 11.06 3.57
C ALA A 535 -31.78 10.76 3.21
N LEU A 536 -30.81 11.19 4.03
CA LEU A 536 -29.39 10.90 3.86
C LEU A 536 -29.11 9.40 3.93
N ALA A 537 -29.63 8.70 4.95
CA ALA A 537 -29.46 7.27 5.11
C ALA A 537 -29.95 6.51 3.87
N SER A 538 -31.16 6.84 3.38
CA SER A 538 -31.72 6.20 2.18
C SER A 538 -30.89 6.49 0.92
N LYS A 539 -30.47 7.74 0.69
CA LYS A 539 -29.73 8.14 -0.52
C LYS A 539 -28.25 7.75 -0.54
N SER A 540 -27.63 7.57 0.62
CA SER A 540 -26.25 7.07 0.73
C SER A 540 -26.18 5.54 0.70
N TRP A 541 -27.23 4.87 1.20
CA TRP A 541 -27.36 3.41 1.07
C TRP A 541 -27.77 2.99 -0.35
N ASN A 542 -28.83 3.58 -0.90
CA ASN A 542 -29.31 3.34 -2.27
C ASN A 542 -29.47 4.68 -3.00
N THR A 543 -28.51 5.01 -3.86
CA THR A 543 -28.51 6.27 -4.63
C THR A 543 -29.71 6.42 -5.56
N SER A 544 -30.35 5.31 -5.93
CA SER A 544 -31.54 5.25 -6.81
C SER A 544 -32.88 5.25 -6.06
N SER A 545 -32.90 5.46 -4.73
CA SER A 545 -34.13 5.46 -3.91
C SER A 545 -35.29 6.28 -4.50
N ASN A 546 -34.99 7.49 -4.99
CA ASN A 546 -35.98 8.40 -5.59
C ASN A 546 -36.51 7.98 -6.97
N ALA A 547 -35.94 6.93 -7.60
CA ALA A 547 -36.50 6.27 -8.77
C ALA A 547 -37.43 5.09 -8.41
N ILE A 548 -37.39 4.62 -7.15
CA ILE A 548 -38.23 3.52 -6.63
C ILE A 548 -39.51 4.08 -5.99
N ILE A 549 -39.38 5.12 -5.15
CA ILE A 549 -40.52 5.79 -4.51
C ILE A 549 -40.30 7.31 -4.46
N ASN A 550 -41.39 8.05 -4.64
CA ASN A 550 -41.38 9.52 -4.52
C ASN A 550 -41.22 9.94 -3.04
N PHE A 551 -40.88 11.21 -2.82
CA PHE A 551 -40.62 11.70 -1.47
C PHE A 551 -41.83 11.55 -0.52
N ASP A 552 -43.05 11.86 -0.97
CA ASP A 552 -44.22 11.81 -0.09
C ASP A 552 -44.51 10.36 0.39
N GLY A 553 -44.36 9.37 -0.49
CA GLY A 553 -44.46 7.95 -0.13
C GLY A 553 -43.29 7.44 0.72
N PHE A 554 -42.09 7.97 0.52
CA PHE A 554 -40.93 7.73 1.40
C PHE A 554 -41.22 8.22 2.82
N GLN A 555 -41.77 9.43 2.96
CA GLN A 555 -42.19 10.01 4.24
C GLN A 555 -43.31 9.22 4.92
N GLU A 556 -44.33 8.79 4.17
CA GLU A 556 -45.36 7.88 4.70
C GLU A 556 -44.80 6.55 5.22
N ASN A 557 -43.70 6.05 4.64
CA ASN A 557 -43.09 4.78 5.05
C ASN A 557 -42.18 4.94 6.27
N TYR A 558 -41.29 5.94 6.32
CA TYR A 558 -40.45 6.13 7.52
C TYR A 558 -41.28 6.56 8.74
N ALA A 559 -42.40 7.26 8.54
CA ALA A 559 -43.33 7.60 9.63
C ALA A 559 -43.99 6.36 10.29
N LYS A 560 -44.20 5.27 9.53
CA LYS A 560 -44.69 3.98 10.07
C LYS A 560 -43.61 3.24 10.86
N LEU A 561 -42.35 3.34 10.41
CA LEU A 561 -41.21 2.70 11.05
C LEU A 561 -40.88 3.35 12.41
N GLY A 562 -41.01 4.67 12.50
CA GLY A 562 -40.67 5.45 13.69
C GLY A 562 -39.20 5.32 14.08
N ASN A 563 -38.87 5.74 15.30
CA ASN A 563 -37.51 5.71 15.83
C ASN A 563 -37.10 4.29 16.29
N VAL A 564 -35.82 4.06 16.51
CA VAL A 564 -35.24 2.79 16.99
C VAL A 564 -35.89 2.27 18.30
N ALA A 565 -35.80 0.96 18.53
CA ALA A 565 -36.08 0.38 19.85
C ALA A 565 -35.13 0.96 20.91
N GLY A 566 -35.65 1.34 22.08
CA GLY A 566 -34.84 2.01 23.11
C GLY A 566 -34.34 3.39 22.66
N PHE A 567 -35.17 4.16 21.98
CA PHE A 567 -34.87 5.55 21.58
C PHE A 567 -34.79 6.51 22.77
N GLU A 568 -35.62 6.34 23.81
CA GLU A 568 -35.65 7.28 24.93
C GLU A 568 -34.33 7.30 25.72
N LYS A 569 -33.92 8.49 26.20
CA LYS A 569 -32.68 8.66 26.97
C LYS A 569 -32.69 7.78 28.23
N GLY A 570 -31.58 7.10 28.49
CA GLY A 570 -31.45 6.17 29.61
C GLY A 570 -32.25 4.86 29.49
N SER A 571 -32.91 4.61 28.35
CA SER A 571 -33.66 3.37 28.13
C SER A 571 -32.76 2.14 27.97
N THR A 572 -33.27 1.00 28.45
CA THR A 572 -32.64 -0.32 28.34
C THR A 572 -33.56 -1.24 27.56
N LEU A 573 -32.98 -2.05 26.67
CA LEU A 573 -33.72 -3.07 25.94
C LEU A 573 -34.03 -4.28 26.86
N PRO A 574 -35.10 -5.04 26.60
CA PRO A 574 -35.38 -6.28 27.33
C PRO A 574 -34.26 -7.31 27.13
N ASP A 575 -34.04 -8.18 28.11
CA ASP A 575 -33.07 -9.28 28.00
C ASP A 575 -33.52 -10.29 26.95
N ALA A 576 -32.67 -10.58 25.96
CA ALA A 576 -32.91 -11.60 24.93
C ALA A 576 -32.67 -13.04 25.44
N GLY A 577 -32.00 -13.21 26.59
CA GLY A 577 -31.58 -14.49 27.12
C GLY A 577 -30.31 -15.03 26.45
N GLU A 578 -30.09 -16.34 26.62
CA GLU A 578 -28.87 -17.02 26.17
C GLU A 578 -29.06 -17.88 24.92
N PHE A 579 -27.97 -18.07 24.18
CA PHE A 579 -27.92 -19.03 23.07
C PHE A 579 -28.07 -20.45 23.60
N LEU A 580 -29.01 -21.19 23.01
CA LEU A 580 -29.23 -22.60 23.31
C LEU A 580 -28.51 -23.47 22.27
N THR A 581 -27.73 -24.44 22.71
CA THR A 581 -27.29 -25.52 21.81
C THR A 581 -28.49 -26.40 21.47
N ALA A 582 -28.76 -26.65 20.18
CA ALA A 582 -29.82 -27.58 19.79
C ALA A 582 -29.63 -28.95 20.45
N GLY A 583 -30.75 -29.57 20.86
CA GLY A 583 -30.73 -30.77 21.69
C GLY A 583 -29.94 -31.94 21.11
N ASP A 584 -29.78 -31.99 19.78
CA ASP A 584 -29.10 -33.05 19.03
C ASP A 584 -27.90 -32.53 18.22
N LEU A 585 -27.31 -31.39 18.59
CA LEU A 585 -26.07 -30.92 17.97
C LEU A 585 -24.87 -31.75 18.49
N GLY A 586 -24.19 -32.42 17.57
CA GLY A 586 -22.92 -33.11 17.80
C GLY A 586 -21.76 -32.39 17.12
N LYS A 587 -20.54 -32.80 17.46
CA LYS A 587 -19.30 -32.23 16.89
C LYS A 587 -18.22 -33.28 16.64
N ILE A 588 -17.23 -32.94 15.84
CA ILE A 588 -15.90 -33.57 15.80
C ILE A 588 -14.83 -32.49 15.69
N THR A 589 -13.61 -32.81 16.11
CA THR A 589 -12.42 -31.97 15.93
C THR A 589 -11.45 -32.65 14.98
N ILE A 590 -10.94 -31.93 13.99
CA ILE A 590 -9.92 -32.39 13.04
C ILE A 590 -8.64 -31.61 13.31
N ARG A 591 -7.58 -32.30 13.72
CA ARG A 591 -6.24 -31.72 13.93
C ARG A 591 -5.34 -32.03 12.73
N PHE A 592 -4.51 -31.07 12.37
CA PHE A 592 -3.53 -31.18 11.29
C PHE A 592 -2.12 -31.02 11.88
N VAL A 593 -1.32 -32.07 11.82
CA VAL A 593 -0.03 -32.11 12.52
C VAL A 593 1.09 -32.66 11.67
N ASP A 594 2.33 -32.31 12.01
CA ASP A 594 3.53 -32.95 11.46
C ASP A 594 3.82 -34.32 12.13
N GLU A 595 4.89 -34.98 11.69
CA GLU A 595 5.39 -36.24 12.30
C GLU A 595 5.78 -36.10 13.79
N ASN A 596 6.06 -34.90 14.28
CA ASN A 596 6.36 -34.60 15.68
C ASN A 596 5.10 -34.25 16.51
N ASN A 597 3.90 -34.32 15.90
CA ASN A 597 2.62 -33.87 16.47
C ASN A 597 2.58 -32.35 16.79
N GLN A 598 3.41 -31.55 16.12
CA GLN A 598 3.32 -30.09 16.08
C GLN A 598 2.17 -29.67 15.15
N GLU A 599 1.40 -28.65 15.56
CA GLU A 599 0.25 -28.13 14.82
C GLU A 599 0.71 -27.38 13.55
N LEU A 600 0.20 -27.79 12.38
CA LEU A 600 0.49 -27.19 11.08
C LEU A 600 -0.60 -26.23 10.60
N LYS A 601 -1.83 -26.47 11.05
CA LYS A 601 -3.02 -25.68 10.75
C LYS A 601 -3.95 -25.79 11.96
N HIS A 602 -4.63 -24.68 12.29
CA HIS A 602 -5.53 -24.66 13.42
C HIS A 602 -6.62 -25.74 13.34
N GLU A 603 -6.98 -26.33 14.49
CA GLU A 603 -7.94 -27.43 14.52
C GLU A 603 -9.32 -26.98 14.04
N VAL A 604 -9.91 -27.80 13.17
CA VAL A 604 -11.21 -27.52 12.55
C VAL A 604 -12.30 -28.31 13.27
N ILE A 605 -13.24 -27.60 13.87
CA ILE A 605 -14.40 -28.20 14.53
C ILE A 605 -15.56 -28.27 13.53
N LYS A 606 -15.95 -29.49 13.16
CA LYS A 606 -17.14 -29.73 12.33
C LYS A 606 -18.32 -30.06 13.24
N TYR A 607 -19.49 -29.53 12.91
CA TYR A 607 -20.73 -29.75 13.63
C TYR A 607 -21.74 -30.46 12.71
N GLY A 608 -22.64 -31.22 13.31
CA GLY A 608 -23.68 -31.98 12.60
C GLY A 608 -24.69 -32.55 13.58
N THR A 609 -25.75 -33.19 13.09
CA THR A 609 -26.79 -33.74 13.99
C THR A 609 -26.34 -35.10 14.53
N VAL A 610 -26.54 -35.39 15.82
CA VAL A 610 -26.11 -36.64 16.45
C VAL A 610 -26.62 -37.85 15.68
N GLY A 611 -25.72 -38.77 15.33
CA GLY A 611 -26.00 -39.96 14.52
C GLY A 611 -25.92 -39.77 13.00
N GLU A 612 -25.82 -38.54 12.50
CA GLU A 612 -25.51 -38.25 11.09
C GLU A 612 -24.10 -38.72 10.73
N LYS A 613 -23.95 -39.29 9.53
CA LYS A 613 -22.66 -39.72 9.00
C LYS A 613 -21.86 -38.56 8.44
N PHE A 614 -20.54 -38.63 8.57
CA PHE A 614 -19.60 -37.74 7.90
C PHE A 614 -18.48 -38.51 7.19
N GLU A 615 -17.87 -37.84 6.23
CA GLU A 615 -16.64 -38.23 5.53
C GLU A 615 -15.83 -36.95 5.30
N PHE A 616 -14.56 -36.93 5.70
CA PHE A 616 -13.64 -35.81 5.45
C PHE A 616 -12.29 -36.34 4.97
N SER A 617 -11.71 -35.67 3.98
CA SER A 617 -10.33 -35.92 3.52
C SER A 617 -9.35 -34.97 4.22
N ALA A 618 -8.05 -35.23 4.07
CA ALA A 618 -7.02 -34.32 4.52
C ALA A 618 -7.07 -33.00 3.73
N ASP A 619 -6.98 -31.87 4.42
CA ASP A 619 -6.84 -30.57 3.75
C ASP A 619 -5.44 -30.47 3.12
N PRO A 620 -5.28 -29.84 1.94
CA PRO A 620 -3.95 -29.51 1.44
C PRO A 620 -3.28 -28.48 2.37
N ILE A 621 -2.02 -28.70 2.69
CA ILE A 621 -1.20 -27.77 3.49
C ILE A 621 0.04 -27.45 2.66
N TYR A 622 0.22 -26.16 2.33
CA TYR A 622 1.33 -25.71 1.50
C TYR A 622 2.69 -25.99 2.18
N GLY A 623 3.64 -26.52 1.42
CA GLY A 623 4.95 -27.00 1.93
C GLY A 623 4.92 -28.35 2.65
N TYR A 624 3.78 -29.05 2.65
CA TYR A 624 3.63 -30.36 3.30
C TYR A 624 2.82 -31.32 2.42
N ARG A 625 3.03 -32.64 2.61
CA ARG A 625 2.17 -33.68 2.02
C ARG A 625 1.62 -34.59 3.11
N VAL A 626 0.37 -35.02 2.94
CA VAL A 626 -0.27 -35.94 3.89
C VAL A 626 0.34 -37.34 3.77
N ILE A 627 0.64 -37.97 4.91
CA ILE A 627 1.27 -39.30 4.98
C ILE A 627 0.24 -40.41 4.72
N ASP A 628 -0.96 -40.28 5.28
CA ASP A 628 -2.12 -41.16 5.02
C ASP A 628 -3.32 -40.30 4.64
N ASN A 629 -3.70 -40.34 3.35
CA ASN A 629 -4.84 -39.61 2.81
C ASN A 629 -6.16 -40.39 2.87
N THR A 630 -6.26 -41.43 3.71
CA THR A 630 -7.50 -42.18 3.91
C THR A 630 -8.58 -41.26 4.55
N PRO A 631 -9.76 -41.07 3.93
CA PRO A 631 -10.79 -40.22 4.50
C PRO A 631 -11.27 -40.70 5.87
N ILE A 632 -11.39 -39.78 6.82
CA ILE A 632 -11.98 -40.07 8.13
C ILE A 632 -13.49 -40.19 7.97
N THR A 633 -14.06 -41.29 8.46
CA THR A 633 -15.50 -41.56 8.40
C THR A 633 -16.04 -41.89 9.78
N GLY A 634 -17.30 -41.54 10.03
CA GLY A 634 -17.92 -41.76 11.34
C GLY A 634 -19.34 -41.21 11.43
N THR A 635 -19.81 -40.99 12.65
CA THR A 635 -21.07 -40.28 12.93
C THR A 635 -20.88 -39.25 14.03
N TYR A 636 -21.57 -38.11 13.95
CA TYR A 636 -21.53 -37.07 14.98
C TYR A 636 -22.06 -37.57 16.34
N THR A 637 -21.42 -37.13 17.43
CA THR A 637 -21.77 -37.43 18.83
C THR A 637 -21.72 -36.15 19.67
N LYS A 638 -22.29 -36.14 20.88
CA LYS A 638 -22.31 -34.97 21.77
C LYS A 638 -20.96 -34.72 22.43
N GLU A 639 -20.31 -35.80 22.84
CA GLU A 639 -18.98 -35.82 23.45
C GLU A 639 -17.94 -35.30 22.44
N GLY A 640 -18.12 -35.69 21.18
CA GLY A 640 -17.23 -35.39 20.07
C GLY A 640 -16.04 -36.33 20.00
N ALA A 641 -15.53 -36.52 18.79
CA ALA A 641 -14.34 -37.32 18.51
C ALA A 641 -13.25 -36.43 17.91
N VAL A 642 -11.99 -36.73 18.24
CA VAL A 642 -10.81 -36.06 17.68
C VAL A 642 -10.20 -36.97 16.62
N TYR A 643 -10.01 -36.43 15.43
CA TYR A 643 -9.32 -37.07 14.31
C TYR A 643 -8.05 -36.29 13.98
N ILE A 644 -7.03 -36.97 13.44
CA ILE A 644 -5.72 -36.38 13.17
C ILE A 644 -5.29 -36.76 11.75
N PHE A 645 -5.01 -35.76 10.92
CA PHE A 645 -4.23 -35.94 9.70
C PHE A 645 -2.77 -35.60 9.99
N THR A 646 -1.86 -36.52 9.60
CA THR A 646 -0.41 -36.36 9.79
C THR A 646 0.25 -36.07 8.46
N TYR A 647 1.15 -35.09 8.45
CA TYR A 647 1.84 -34.62 7.26
C TYR A 647 3.36 -34.69 7.46
N GLU A 648 4.09 -34.84 6.36
CA GLU A 648 5.55 -34.69 6.29
C GLU A 648 5.90 -33.43 5.48
N LEU A 649 7.04 -32.81 5.78
CA LEU A 649 7.54 -31.64 5.03
C LEU A 649 7.80 -32.04 3.57
N TYR A 650 7.32 -31.23 2.63
CA TYR A 650 7.54 -31.45 1.21
C TYR A 650 7.92 -30.13 0.52
N THR A 651 9.15 -30.11 0.00
CA THR A 651 9.76 -28.93 -0.61
C THR A 651 10.23 -29.26 -2.02
N ASP A 652 9.59 -28.66 -3.02
CA ASP A 652 10.03 -28.69 -4.41
C ASP A 652 11.01 -27.54 -4.66
N LYS A 653 12.22 -27.89 -5.10
CA LYS A 653 13.29 -26.94 -5.44
C LYS A 653 13.61 -26.90 -6.92
N ALA A 654 12.80 -27.48 -7.80
CA ALA A 654 13.15 -27.64 -9.21
C ALA A 654 13.43 -26.31 -9.91
N ALA A 655 12.59 -25.29 -9.67
CA ALA A 655 12.75 -23.95 -10.23
C ALA A 655 14.01 -23.23 -9.68
N LEU A 656 14.19 -23.23 -8.35
CA LEU A 656 15.36 -22.63 -7.69
C LEU A 656 16.67 -23.28 -8.15
N ASN A 657 16.73 -24.61 -8.26
CA ASN A 657 17.89 -25.34 -8.78
C ASN A 657 18.25 -24.91 -10.21
N ASN A 658 17.26 -24.67 -11.08
CA ASN A 658 17.50 -24.21 -12.45
C ASN A 658 18.17 -22.83 -12.47
N GLU A 659 17.75 -21.91 -11.60
CA GLU A 659 18.26 -20.55 -11.58
C GLU A 659 19.65 -20.42 -10.92
N VAL A 660 19.90 -21.14 -9.82
CA VAL A 660 21.22 -21.11 -9.17
C VAL A 660 22.31 -21.84 -9.94
N THR A 661 21.94 -22.68 -10.92
CA THR A 661 22.86 -23.33 -11.87
C THR A 661 23.08 -22.51 -13.15
N ASN A 662 22.05 -21.84 -13.67
CA ASN A 662 22.13 -21.02 -14.88
C ASN A 662 22.40 -19.53 -14.57
N VAL A 663 23.53 -19.27 -13.91
CA VAL A 663 23.87 -17.93 -13.38
C VAL A 663 24.23 -16.90 -14.47
N LEU A 664 23.86 -15.64 -14.24
CA LEU A 664 24.34 -14.53 -15.07
C LEU A 664 25.85 -14.30 -14.88
N LYS A 665 26.53 -13.85 -15.95
CA LYS A 665 27.98 -13.59 -15.96
C LYS A 665 28.25 -12.11 -15.68
N GLU A 666 28.85 -11.80 -14.53
CA GLU A 666 29.13 -10.43 -14.06
C GLU A 666 29.71 -9.50 -15.14
N LYS A 667 30.69 -9.99 -15.92
CA LYS A 667 31.35 -9.25 -17.00
C LYS A 667 30.46 -8.82 -18.19
N ASP A 668 29.26 -9.36 -18.32
CA ASP A 668 28.34 -9.07 -19.43
C ASP A 668 27.27 -8.00 -19.01
N TYR A 669 27.32 -7.50 -17.77
CA TYR A 669 26.33 -6.61 -17.13
C TYR A 669 26.95 -5.35 -16.53
N ILE A 670 26.14 -4.32 -16.28
CA ILE A 670 26.55 -3.08 -15.60
C ILE A 670 26.68 -3.36 -14.10
N ASN A 671 27.86 -3.09 -13.54
CA ASN A 671 28.23 -3.43 -12.14
C ASN A 671 27.19 -2.96 -11.11
N GLU A 672 26.72 -1.71 -11.22
CA GLU A 672 25.69 -1.14 -10.33
C GLU A 672 24.42 -2.01 -10.32
N THR A 673 23.92 -2.40 -11.50
CA THR A 673 22.70 -3.22 -11.64
C THR A 673 22.89 -4.71 -11.31
N PHE A 674 24.12 -5.22 -11.42
CA PHE A 674 24.43 -6.64 -11.14
C PHE A 674 24.56 -6.92 -9.63
N SER A 675 24.77 -5.88 -8.82
CA SER A 675 25.01 -5.99 -7.37
C SER A 675 23.86 -6.64 -6.59
N GLU A 676 22.61 -6.31 -6.94
CA GLU A 676 21.40 -6.94 -6.37
C GLU A 676 21.34 -8.43 -6.72
N TYR A 677 21.49 -8.79 -8.01
CA TYR A 677 21.47 -10.18 -8.47
C TYR A 677 22.56 -11.04 -7.80
N LYS A 678 23.75 -10.48 -7.63
CA LYS A 678 24.87 -11.14 -6.94
C LYS A 678 24.56 -11.45 -5.47
N THR A 679 23.77 -10.60 -4.82
CA THR A 679 23.32 -10.79 -3.43
C THR A 679 22.22 -11.84 -3.34
N ALA A 680 21.17 -11.71 -4.16
CA ALA A 680 20.08 -12.68 -4.22
C ALA A 680 20.57 -14.09 -4.58
N LEU A 681 21.53 -14.22 -5.51
CA LEU A 681 22.13 -15.50 -5.90
C LEU A 681 22.87 -16.20 -4.74
N ILE A 682 23.40 -15.47 -3.77
CA ILE A 682 24.04 -16.04 -2.58
C ILE A 682 22.97 -16.59 -1.62
N ALA A 683 21.89 -15.85 -1.38
CA ALA A 683 20.77 -16.29 -0.56
C ALA A 683 20.07 -17.53 -1.16
N ALA A 684 19.76 -17.46 -2.46
CA ALA A 684 19.18 -18.55 -3.24
C ALA A 684 19.99 -19.85 -3.15
N LYS A 685 21.33 -19.79 -3.26
CA LYS A 685 22.20 -20.96 -3.11
C LYS A 685 22.17 -21.54 -1.69
N ALA A 686 22.19 -20.69 -0.66
CA ALA A 686 22.15 -21.14 0.73
C ALA A 686 20.86 -21.92 1.06
N ILE A 687 19.70 -21.43 0.59
CA ILE A 687 18.43 -22.14 0.75
C ILE A 687 18.34 -23.37 -0.15
N ASN A 688 18.89 -23.33 -1.37
CA ASN A 688 18.88 -24.50 -2.26
C ASN A 688 19.62 -25.69 -1.63
N ASP A 689 20.76 -25.45 -0.98
CA ASP A 689 21.58 -26.47 -0.31
C ASP A 689 21.02 -26.92 1.06
N LYS A 690 20.13 -26.14 1.70
CA LYS A 690 19.53 -26.44 3.02
C LYS A 690 18.58 -27.64 2.96
N THR A 691 18.90 -28.74 3.66
CA THR A 691 18.14 -30.01 3.58
C THR A 691 16.74 -29.95 4.19
N ASP A 692 16.51 -29.05 5.13
CA ASP A 692 15.27 -28.80 5.87
C ASP A 692 14.65 -27.44 5.50
N ALA A 693 14.92 -26.95 4.28
CA ALA A 693 14.25 -25.77 3.76
C ALA A 693 12.74 -26.03 3.60
N THR A 694 11.92 -25.09 4.06
CA THR A 694 10.47 -25.08 3.80
C THR A 694 10.20 -24.60 2.37
N GLN A 695 9.00 -24.85 1.82
CA GLN A 695 8.62 -24.29 0.52
C GLN A 695 8.59 -22.76 0.54
N ALA A 696 8.14 -22.14 1.64
CA ALA A 696 8.11 -20.68 1.77
C ALA A 696 9.51 -20.06 1.64
N GLU A 697 10.53 -20.62 2.33
CA GLU A 697 11.92 -20.16 2.20
C GLU A 697 12.46 -20.31 0.77
N VAL A 698 12.01 -21.32 0.02
CA VAL A 698 12.43 -21.59 -1.37
C VAL A 698 11.77 -20.62 -2.35
N ASP A 699 10.48 -20.35 -2.19
CA ASP A 699 9.72 -19.45 -3.06
C ASP A 699 10.17 -18.00 -2.84
N GLU A 700 10.40 -17.58 -1.59
CA GLU A 700 10.92 -16.24 -1.22
C GLU A 700 12.23 -15.91 -1.95
N VAL A 701 13.27 -16.74 -1.79
CA VAL A 701 14.56 -16.50 -2.45
C VAL A 701 14.55 -16.74 -3.96
N TYR A 702 13.57 -17.49 -4.48
CA TYR A 702 13.38 -17.65 -5.91
C TYR A 702 12.83 -16.37 -6.53
N ASP A 703 11.79 -15.78 -5.93
CA ASP A 703 11.21 -14.53 -6.39
C ASP A 703 12.21 -13.36 -6.26
N GLU A 704 12.95 -13.26 -5.15
CA GLU A 704 14.07 -12.30 -5.01
C GLU A 704 15.12 -12.46 -6.11
N LEU A 705 15.50 -13.71 -6.43
CA LEU A 705 16.50 -14.00 -7.46
C LEU A 705 16.00 -13.61 -8.86
N ILE A 706 14.74 -13.91 -9.19
CA ILE A 706 14.14 -13.57 -10.48
C ILE A 706 13.96 -12.05 -10.63
N GLU A 707 13.50 -11.35 -9.59
CA GLU A 707 13.34 -9.90 -9.63
C GLU A 707 14.71 -9.20 -9.81
N ALA A 708 15.71 -9.61 -9.02
CA ALA A 708 17.07 -9.07 -9.14
C ALA A 708 17.72 -9.42 -10.49
N LYS A 709 17.41 -10.59 -11.06
CA LYS A 709 17.85 -11.00 -12.41
C LYS A 709 17.24 -10.12 -13.51
N ALA A 710 15.99 -9.70 -13.35
CA ALA A 710 15.31 -8.81 -14.29
C ALA A 710 15.83 -7.35 -14.24
N LYS A 711 16.34 -6.91 -13.09
CA LYS A 711 16.98 -5.58 -12.93
C LYS A 711 18.39 -5.47 -13.51
N ALA A 712 19.09 -6.59 -13.71
CA ALA A 712 20.45 -6.59 -14.22
C ALA A 712 20.47 -6.15 -15.70
N VAL A 713 21.03 -4.97 -15.98
CA VAL A 713 21.14 -4.42 -17.34
C VAL A 713 22.45 -4.84 -17.98
N LYS A 714 22.39 -5.36 -19.21
CA LYS A 714 23.59 -5.74 -19.96
C LYS A 714 24.48 -4.53 -20.25
N ILE A 715 25.80 -4.75 -20.23
CA ILE A 715 26.78 -3.68 -20.44
C ILE A 715 26.74 -3.08 -21.86
N GLU A 716 26.22 -3.83 -22.86
CA GLU A 716 25.98 -3.32 -24.23
C GLU A 716 24.97 -2.16 -24.30
N TYR A 717 24.14 -1.94 -23.27
CA TYR A 717 23.10 -0.90 -23.24
C TYR A 717 23.47 0.30 -22.34
N TYR A 718 24.75 0.42 -21.94
CA TYR A 718 25.21 1.39 -20.95
C TYR A 718 24.84 2.85 -21.26
N SER A 719 24.92 3.29 -22.52
CA SER A 719 24.61 4.69 -22.90
C SER A 719 23.14 5.04 -22.73
N LEU A 720 22.23 4.11 -23.02
CA LEU A 720 20.80 4.25 -22.72
C LEU A 720 20.56 4.21 -21.21
N TYR A 721 21.18 3.29 -20.48
CA TYR A 721 21.07 3.19 -19.03
C TYR A 721 21.49 4.50 -18.33
N VAL A 722 22.66 5.04 -18.67
CA VAL A 722 23.20 6.28 -18.09
C VAL A 722 22.25 7.46 -18.30
N GLN A 723 21.80 7.71 -19.54
CA GLN A 723 20.98 8.88 -19.85
C GLN A 723 19.51 8.77 -19.42
N SER A 724 18.96 7.55 -19.25
CA SER A 724 17.58 7.35 -18.78
C SER A 724 17.45 7.14 -17.28
N THR A 725 18.50 6.64 -16.61
CA THR A 725 18.52 6.46 -15.14
C THR A 725 18.93 7.75 -14.42
N TYR A 726 19.82 8.54 -15.02
CA TYR A 726 20.32 9.81 -14.47
C TYR A 726 20.00 10.97 -15.42
N PRO A 727 18.71 11.33 -15.61
CA PRO A 727 18.32 12.45 -16.46
C PRO A 727 18.60 13.81 -15.82
N LEU A 728 18.65 14.86 -16.64
CA LEU A 728 18.69 16.25 -16.20
C LEU A 728 17.38 16.65 -15.51
N LYS A 729 17.44 17.66 -14.64
CA LYS A 729 16.27 18.19 -13.90
C LYS A 729 15.53 19.27 -14.68
N GLN A 730 14.26 19.49 -14.35
CA GLN A 730 13.44 20.51 -15.01
C GLN A 730 13.85 21.95 -14.66
N ASP A 731 14.26 22.17 -13.40
CA ASP A 731 14.46 23.50 -12.81
C ASP A 731 15.53 24.34 -13.54
N ASP A 732 16.44 23.69 -14.27
CA ASP A 732 17.52 24.30 -15.04
C ASP A 732 17.11 24.77 -16.45
N TYR A 733 15.87 24.49 -16.91
CA TYR A 733 15.44 24.69 -18.30
C TYR A 733 14.05 25.34 -18.44
N VAL A 734 13.95 26.34 -19.32
CA VAL A 734 12.70 27.05 -19.67
C VAL A 734 12.05 26.55 -20.97
N GLY A 735 12.70 25.64 -21.70
CA GLY A 735 12.18 25.11 -22.96
C GLY A 735 12.76 23.74 -23.33
N GLY A 736 12.01 22.96 -24.11
CA GLY A 736 12.40 21.64 -24.60
C GLY A 736 12.26 20.48 -23.61
N TYR A 737 12.14 20.75 -22.31
CA TYR A 737 12.22 19.73 -21.26
C TYR A 737 11.15 18.62 -21.36
N GLU A 738 9.90 18.93 -21.72
CA GLU A 738 8.84 17.93 -21.85
C GLU A 738 9.17 16.86 -22.90
N ALA A 739 9.73 17.25 -24.05
CA ALA A 739 10.16 16.30 -25.09
C ALA A 739 11.38 15.48 -24.65
N TYR A 740 12.28 16.06 -23.84
CA TYR A 740 13.40 15.34 -23.24
C TYR A 740 12.93 14.31 -22.20
N LYS A 741 12.01 14.70 -21.31
CA LYS A 741 11.39 13.80 -20.33
C LYS A 741 10.70 12.61 -21.01
N GLN A 742 9.90 12.86 -22.06
CA GLN A 742 9.23 11.79 -22.81
C GLN A 742 10.22 10.81 -23.46
N ALA A 743 11.34 11.30 -24.00
CA ALA A 743 12.39 10.43 -24.53
C ALA A 743 13.10 9.62 -23.43
N VAL A 744 13.36 10.22 -22.28
CA VAL A 744 13.94 9.57 -21.09
C VAL A 744 13.01 8.47 -20.56
N ASP A 745 11.73 8.75 -20.38
CA ASP A 745 10.74 7.80 -19.87
C ASP A 745 10.58 6.61 -20.84
N ALA A 746 10.53 6.87 -22.15
CA ALA A 746 10.49 5.82 -23.17
C ALA A 746 11.76 4.95 -23.17
N GLY A 747 12.93 5.56 -22.98
CA GLY A 747 14.20 4.85 -22.85
C GLY A 747 14.27 3.99 -21.59
N LYS A 748 13.78 4.49 -20.46
CA LYS A 748 13.70 3.77 -19.19
C LYS A 748 12.74 2.58 -19.28
N ALA A 749 11.57 2.76 -19.89
CA ALA A 749 10.62 1.68 -20.13
C ALA A 749 11.18 0.59 -21.06
N LEU A 750 11.98 0.98 -22.07
CA LEU A 750 12.62 0.04 -22.99
C LEU A 750 13.67 -0.85 -22.29
N LEU A 751 14.40 -0.35 -21.29
CA LEU A 751 15.39 -1.14 -20.55
C LEU A 751 14.82 -2.35 -19.81
N SER A 752 13.51 -2.34 -19.52
CA SER A 752 12.79 -3.46 -18.89
C SER A 752 11.85 -4.20 -19.87
N SER A 753 12.03 -4.02 -21.18
CA SER A 753 11.18 -4.62 -22.21
C SER A 753 11.78 -5.86 -22.87
N ASP A 754 10.95 -6.88 -23.12
CA ASP A 754 11.28 -8.04 -23.97
C ASP A 754 11.69 -7.66 -25.42
N THR A 755 11.43 -6.42 -25.84
CA THR A 755 11.82 -5.88 -27.15
C THR A 755 13.21 -5.21 -27.17
N LEU A 756 13.89 -5.14 -26.02
CA LEU A 756 15.22 -4.55 -25.89
C LEU A 756 16.27 -5.33 -26.68
N ASN A 757 16.95 -4.64 -27.59
CA ASN A 757 18.08 -5.13 -28.35
C ASN A 757 18.99 -3.95 -28.75
N ALA A 758 20.15 -4.23 -29.33
CA ALA A 758 21.12 -3.19 -29.68
C ALA A 758 20.59 -2.10 -30.64
N GLU A 759 19.65 -2.42 -31.54
CA GLU A 759 19.03 -1.44 -32.46
C GLU A 759 18.02 -0.55 -31.72
N THR A 760 17.12 -1.15 -30.94
CA THR A 760 16.11 -0.39 -30.18
C THR A 760 16.75 0.46 -29.08
N ALA A 761 17.74 -0.07 -28.37
CA ALA A 761 18.50 0.65 -27.35
C ALA A 761 19.22 1.88 -27.93
N LYS A 762 19.88 1.72 -29.09
CA LYS A 762 20.53 2.82 -29.80
C LYS A 762 19.54 3.87 -30.29
N GLY A 763 18.38 3.45 -30.81
CA GLY A 763 17.31 4.36 -31.25
C GLY A 763 16.78 5.23 -30.10
N ALA A 764 16.54 4.63 -28.93
CA ALA A 764 16.12 5.37 -27.74
C ALA A 764 17.20 6.33 -27.21
N TYR A 765 18.47 5.91 -27.19
CA TYR A 765 19.59 6.77 -26.80
C TYR A 765 19.72 8.00 -27.73
N GLU A 766 19.67 7.83 -29.05
CA GLU A 766 19.74 8.94 -30.00
C GLU A 766 18.51 9.87 -29.91
N ALA A 767 17.33 9.35 -29.55
CA ALA A 767 16.14 10.16 -29.27
C ALA A 767 16.34 11.04 -28.02
N ILE A 768 16.84 10.47 -26.91
CA ILE A 768 17.17 11.22 -25.69
C ILE A 768 18.21 12.30 -25.98
N LYS A 769 19.28 11.95 -26.70
CA LYS A 769 20.35 12.88 -27.10
C LYS A 769 19.85 14.02 -27.99
N THR A 770 18.98 13.71 -28.94
CA THR A 770 18.32 14.72 -29.80
C THR A 770 17.47 15.67 -28.95
N ALA A 771 16.62 15.15 -28.06
CA ALA A 771 15.78 15.97 -27.20
C ALA A 771 16.61 16.81 -26.20
N LYS A 772 17.67 16.23 -25.63
CA LYS A 772 18.66 16.92 -24.77
C LYS A 772 19.33 18.10 -25.47
N SER A 773 19.63 17.96 -26.77
CA SER A 773 20.21 19.05 -27.59
C SER A 773 19.25 20.21 -27.87
N ASN A 774 17.94 20.01 -27.68
CA ASN A 774 16.89 21.03 -27.85
C ASN A 774 16.48 21.71 -26.52
N LEU A 775 17.16 21.40 -25.41
CA LEU A 775 16.91 22.02 -24.11
C LEU A 775 17.37 23.49 -24.11
N VAL A 776 16.51 24.37 -23.59
CA VAL A 776 16.76 25.81 -23.51
C VAL A 776 16.88 26.21 -22.04
N LYS A 777 18.06 26.65 -21.62
CA LYS A 777 18.29 27.26 -20.29
C LYS A 777 17.65 28.65 -20.23
N PRO A 778 17.19 29.13 -19.05
CA PRO A 778 16.81 30.53 -18.88
C PRO A 778 17.98 31.46 -19.22
N ASP A 779 17.68 32.66 -19.75
CA ASP A 779 18.69 33.73 -19.86
C ASP A 779 18.99 34.24 -18.44
N GLY A 780 19.99 33.63 -17.80
CA GLY A 780 20.38 33.88 -16.39
C GLY A 780 20.93 35.29 -16.11
N ASN A 781 20.76 36.24 -17.03
CA ASN A 781 21.29 37.60 -16.96
C ASN A 781 20.22 38.70 -17.07
N ILE A 782 18.93 38.40 -16.84
CA ILE A 782 17.89 39.44 -16.70
C ILE A 782 18.30 40.45 -15.61
N PRO A 783 18.46 41.75 -15.92
CA PRO A 783 18.95 42.73 -14.96
C PRO A 783 17.84 43.23 -14.03
N THR A 784 18.18 43.46 -12.75
CA THR A 784 17.27 44.14 -11.80
C THR A 784 17.29 45.65 -12.02
N ILE A 785 16.13 46.30 -11.86
CA ILE A 785 15.98 47.74 -12.13
C ILE A 785 15.88 48.53 -10.82
N THR A 786 16.58 49.66 -10.78
CA THR A 786 16.50 50.67 -9.73
C THR A 786 16.41 52.06 -10.36
N ALA A 787 15.79 53.03 -9.69
CA ALA A 787 15.73 54.42 -10.18
C ALA A 787 15.75 55.42 -9.02
N THR A 788 16.09 56.67 -9.32
CA THR A 788 16.01 57.79 -8.36
C THR A 788 14.58 58.24 -8.09
N ASP A 789 13.67 58.03 -9.05
CA ASP A 789 12.24 58.32 -8.94
C ASP A 789 11.41 57.04 -8.86
N ASN A 790 10.42 57.04 -7.97
CA ASN A 790 9.30 56.09 -8.01
C ASN A 790 8.50 56.27 -9.32
N TYR A 791 7.86 55.21 -9.79
CA TYR A 791 6.91 55.30 -10.90
C TYR A 791 5.54 55.88 -10.47
N TYR A 792 4.76 56.35 -11.43
CA TYR A 792 3.42 56.89 -11.24
C TYR A 792 2.43 55.77 -10.90
N GLU A 793 1.76 55.86 -9.76
CA GLU A 793 0.69 54.92 -9.38
C GLU A 793 -0.68 55.53 -9.69
N LYS A 794 -1.41 54.87 -10.59
CA LYS A 794 -2.73 55.33 -11.07
C LYS A 794 -3.82 55.26 -9.99
N ASN A 795 -3.62 54.46 -8.95
CA ASN A 795 -4.53 54.31 -7.83
C ASN A 795 -3.74 54.05 -6.53
N GLN A 796 -3.73 55.05 -5.63
CA GLN A 796 -3.04 54.96 -4.34
C GLN A 796 -3.65 53.94 -3.35
N TRP A 797 -4.86 53.44 -3.62
CA TRP A 797 -5.55 52.48 -2.75
C TRP A 797 -5.42 51.02 -3.24
N TYR A 798 -5.08 50.83 -4.50
CA TYR A 798 -4.82 49.53 -5.12
C TYR A 798 -3.67 49.71 -6.11
N PRO A 799 -2.39 49.52 -5.69
CA PRO A 799 -1.23 49.76 -6.54
C PRO A 799 -1.27 48.89 -7.80
N THR A 800 -1.67 49.49 -8.92
CA THR A 800 -1.59 48.82 -10.21
C THR A 800 -0.14 48.89 -10.69
N LYS A 801 0.51 47.74 -10.90
CA LYS A 801 1.85 47.64 -11.54
C LYS A 801 1.85 48.06 -13.03
N GLU A 802 0.86 48.86 -13.44
CA GLU A 802 0.57 49.35 -14.79
C GLU A 802 1.74 50.15 -15.37
N TYR A 803 2.46 50.90 -14.52
CA TYR A 803 3.59 51.75 -14.89
C TYR A 803 4.91 51.40 -14.17
N SER A 804 5.02 50.18 -13.64
CA SER A 804 6.18 49.74 -12.86
C SER A 804 7.48 49.64 -13.69
N TYR A 805 8.64 49.64 -13.03
CA TYR A 805 9.92 49.57 -13.73
C TYR A 805 10.06 48.35 -14.66
N GLU A 806 9.50 47.20 -14.28
CA GLU A 806 9.52 45.96 -15.06
C GLU A 806 8.92 46.12 -16.47
N LYS A 807 8.11 47.16 -16.68
CA LYS A 807 7.61 47.53 -18.01
C LYS A 807 8.71 47.95 -18.98
N MET A 808 9.93 48.23 -18.50
CA MET A 808 11.09 48.48 -19.36
C MET A 808 11.82 47.20 -19.79
N LEU A 809 11.35 46.00 -19.43
CA LEU A 809 11.95 44.70 -19.81
C LEU A 809 10.92 43.64 -20.24
N ASP A 810 9.62 43.97 -20.31
CA ASP A 810 8.57 42.97 -20.60
C ASP A 810 8.38 42.69 -22.11
N ASN A 811 9.16 43.38 -22.96
CA ASN A 811 9.17 43.27 -24.42
C ASN A 811 7.81 43.62 -25.09
N ASP A 812 6.90 44.27 -24.37
CA ASP A 812 5.63 44.79 -24.89
C ASP A 812 5.65 46.33 -24.99
N LEU A 813 5.89 46.82 -26.21
CA LEU A 813 5.88 48.25 -26.54
C LEU A 813 4.54 48.97 -26.29
N ASN A 814 3.46 48.24 -25.98
CA ASN A 814 2.19 48.83 -25.56
C ASN A 814 2.16 49.18 -24.06
N THR A 815 3.10 48.67 -23.28
CA THR A 815 3.31 49.06 -21.87
C THR A 815 4.36 50.18 -21.77
N LYS A 816 4.54 50.70 -20.54
CA LYS A 816 5.58 51.68 -20.22
C LYS A 816 5.81 51.80 -18.73
N CYS A 817 7.05 52.06 -18.33
CA CYS A 817 7.33 52.74 -17.08
C CYS A 817 7.03 54.23 -17.24
N TRP A 818 6.23 54.79 -16.34
CA TRP A 818 5.96 56.23 -16.26
C TRP A 818 6.51 56.71 -14.92
N PHE A 819 7.54 57.54 -14.94
CA PHE A 819 8.16 58.02 -13.72
C PHE A 819 7.26 59.06 -13.04
N GLY A 820 7.24 59.07 -11.71
CA GLY A 820 6.25 59.78 -10.89
C GLY A 820 6.62 61.21 -10.50
N GLN A 821 7.79 61.71 -10.90
CA GLN A 821 8.25 63.08 -10.64
C GLN A 821 8.75 63.76 -11.93
N GLU A 822 8.81 65.09 -11.93
CA GLU A 822 9.26 65.86 -13.11
C GLU A 822 10.73 65.60 -13.48
N GLN A 823 11.08 65.80 -14.74
CA GLN A 823 12.46 65.65 -15.23
C GLN A 823 13.39 66.69 -14.60
N ALA A 824 14.39 66.21 -13.86
CA ALA A 824 15.46 67.01 -13.26
C ALA A 824 16.82 66.41 -13.63
N ALA A 825 17.85 67.26 -13.71
CA ALA A 825 19.22 66.82 -13.96
C ALA A 825 19.70 65.85 -12.86
N ASP A 826 20.54 64.89 -13.27
CA ASP A 826 21.13 63.82 -12.45
C ASP A 826 20.16 62.80 -11.85
N LYS A 827 18.88 62.82 -12.26
CA LYS A 827 17.99 61.65 -12.08
C LYS A 827 18.41 60.49 -12.98
N GLU A 828 18.29 59.26 -12.50
CA GLU A 828 18.67 58.07 -13.26
C GLU A 828 17.73 56.89 -13.06
N PHE A 829 17.72 56.00 -14.06
CA PHE A 829 17.27 54.60 -13.90
C PHE A 829 18.38 53.66 -14.37
N LYS A 830 18.60 52.58 -13.60
CA LYS A 830 19.78 51.72 -13.64
C LYS A 830 19.39 50.24 -13.59
N PHE A 831 19.93 49.50 -14.56
CA PHE A 831 19.85 48.06 -14.73
C PHE A 831 21.11 47.41 -14.16
N THR A 832 20.95 46.39 -13.33
CA THR A 832 22.05 45.64 -12.70
C THR A 832 21.97 44.17 -13.10
N PHE A 833 22.94 43.72 -13.90
CA PHE A 833 23.03 42.34 -14.34
C PHE A 833 23.53 41.42 -13.19
N PRO A 834 22.98 40.20 -13.04
CA PRO A 834 23.46 39.22 -12.06
C PRO A 834 24.96 38.94 -12.20
N THR A 835 25.42 38.68 -13.43
CA THR A 835 26.83 38.51 -13.79
C THR A 835 27.28 39.57 -14.80
N ALA A 836 28.58 39.73 -15.02
CA ALA A 836 29.07 40.67 -16.03
C ALA A 836 28.92 40.07 -17.44
N VAL A 837 28.35 40.85 -18.36
CA VAL A 837 28.08 40.46 -19.76
C VAL A 837 28.93 41.26 -20.73
N ASN A 838 29.25 40.71 -21.91
CA ASN A 838 30.01 41.41 -22.94
C ASN A 838 29.06 42.18 -23.88
N MET A 839 28.76 43.42 -23.54
CA MET A 839 27.72 44.25 -24.17
C MET A 839 28.25 45.06 -25.37
N THR A 840 27.41 45.21 -26.39
CA THR A 840 27.70 45.96 -27.63
C THR A 840 26.66 47.04 -27.95
N SER A 841 25.44 46.94 -27.41
CA SER A 841 24.46 48.03 -27.51
C SER A 841 23.46 48.08 -26.36
N VAL A 842 22.93 49.29 -26.15
CA VAL A 842 21.77 49.60 -25.30
C VAL A 842 20.77 50.38 -26.16
N GLN A 843 19.55 49.89 -26.27
CA GLN A 843 18.43 50.56 -26.92
C GLN A 843 17.43 51.03 -25.87
N VAL A 844 17.00 52.29 -25.94
CA VAL A 844 15.96 52.87 -25.08
C VAL A 844 14.81 53.31 -25.96
N ILE A 845 13.61 52.78 -25.70
CA ILE A 845 12.40 53.03 -26.48
C ILE A 845 11.39 53.74 -25.58
N GLN A 846 10.89 54.88 -26.04
CA GLN A 846 9.84 55.69 -25.43
C GLN A 846 8.50 55.43 -26.14
N PRO A 847 7.35 55.64 -25.48
CA PRO A 847 6.04 55.45 -26.11
C PRO A 847 5.86 56.36 -27.34
N SER A 848 5.29 55.84 -28.44
CA SER A 848 5.03 56.63 -29.65
C SER A 848 4.03 57.80 -29.44
N ASN A 849 3.30 57.77 -28.32
CA ASN A 849 2.36 58.80 -27.89
C ASN A 849 2.82 59.57 -26.63
N VAL A 850 4.12 59.55 -26.29
CA VAL A 850 4.67 60.17 -25.06
C VAL A 850 4.40 61.68 -24.96
N GLY A 851 4.30 62.39 -26.09
CA GLY A 851 4.01 63.82 -26.12
C GLY A 851 5.08 64.64 -25.40
N ASP A 852 4.66 65.59 -24.56
CA ASP A 852 5.59 66.46 -23.84
C ASP A 852 6.39 65.74 -22.72
N ASP A 853 6.01 64.51 -22.31
CA ASP A 853 6.79 63.71 -21.35
C ASP A 853 8.03 63.04 -21.99
N ALA A 854 8.38 63.35 -23.25
CA ALA A 854 9.61 62.84 -23.86
C ALA A 854 10.85 63.27 -23.07
N LEU A 855 11.82 62.36 -22.89
CA LEU A 855 13.11 62.63 -22.24
C LEU A 855 13.81 63.83 -22.91
N LYS A 856 14.01 64.91 -22.17
CA LYS A 856 14.56 66.17 -22.70
C LYS A 856 15.98 66.01 -23.22
N ALA A 857 16.84 65.48 -22.35
CA ALA A 857 18.21 65.10 -22.63
C ALA A 857 18.65 64.07 -21.57
N ALA A 858 19.26 62.97 -21.99
CA ALA A 858 19.79 61.95 -21.10
C ALA A 858 21.03 61.26 -21.69
N ASP A 859 21.95 60.84 -20.84
CA ASP A 859 23.14 60.08 -21.22
C ASP A 859 22.96 58.59 -20.87
N ILE A 860 23.32 57.71 -21.80
CA ILE A 860 23.42 56.27 -21.56
C ILE A 860 24.85 55.97 -21.14
N GLU A 861 25.01 55.40 -19.95
CA GLU A 861 26.30 55.14 -19.31
C GLU A 861 26.37 53.68 -18.84
N VAL A 862 27.52 53.03 -18.99
CA VAL A 862 27.75 51.64 -18.58
C VAL A 862 28.96 51.51 -17.65
N SER A 863 28.95 50.48 -16.81
CA SER A 863 29.98 50.24 -15.81
C SER A 863 30.12 48.74 -15.48
N LEU A 864 31.30 48.34 -15.03
CA LEU A 864 31.59 46.99 -14.52
C LEU A 864 31.57 46.93 -12.98
N ASP A 865 31.95 48.02 -12.31
CA ASP A 865 32.11 48.14 -10.86
C ASP A 865 30.95 48.89 -10.17
N GLY A 866 30.19 49.69 -10.92
CA GLY A 866 29.14 50.58 -10.42
C GLY A 866 29.64 51.95 -9.96
N GLU A 867 30.95 52.18 -9.97
CA GLU A 867 31.62 53.41 -9.54
C GLU A 867 32.19 54.20 -10.73
N THR A 868 32.83 53.49 -11.66
CA THR A 868 33.46 54.05 -12.87
C THR A 868 32.49 53.92 -14.05
N TRP A 869 32.00 55.06 -14.55
CA TRP A 869 30.98 55.10 -15.61
C TRP A 869 31.54 55.56 -16.95
N THR A 870 31.26 54.78 -18.00
CA THR A 870 31.61 55.11 -19.39
C THR A 870 30.36 55.50 -20.15
N LYS A 871 30.33 56.74 -20.68
CA LYS A 871 29.24 57.21 -21.54
C LYS A 871 29.31 56.55 -22.91
N VAL A 872 28.21 55.92 -23.34
CA VAL A 872 28.08 55.19 -24.60
C VAL A 872 27.05 55.78 -25.56
N GLY A 873 26.17 56.67 -25.10
CA GLY A 873 25.20 57.37 -25.96
C GLY A 873 24.56 58.59 -25.29
N SER A 874 23.77 59.34 -26.06
CA SER A 874 22.95 60.46 -25.59
C SER A 874 21.61 60.50 -26.33
N ILE A 875 20.52 60.59 -25.58
CA ILE A 875 19.14 60.75 -26.02
C ILE A 875 18.80 62.24 -26.00
N THR A 876 18.14 62.75 -27.05
CA THR A 876 17.50 64.07 -27.08
C THR A 876 15.98 63.96 -27.13
N GLU A 877 15.28 65.08 -26.92
CA GLU A 877 13.81 65.20 -26.97
C GLU A 877 13.13 64.67 -28.26
N ASN A 878 13.88 64.45 -29.35
CA ASN A 878 13.35 63.87 -30.59
C ASN A 878 13.57 62.35 -30.71
N ASP A 879 14.39 61.76 -29.84
CA ASP A 879 14.87 60.37 -29.95
C ASP A 879 13.95 59.43 -29.16
N LEU A 880 12.77 59.13 -29.73
CA LEU A 880 11.79 58.21 -29.14
C LEU A 880 12.21 56.74 -29.22
N ASP A 881 13.11 56.38 -30.13
CA ASP A 881 13.76 55.07 -30.18
C ASP A 881 15.25 55.32 -30.48
N TYR A 882 16.09 55.07 -29.48
CA TYR A 882 17.51 55.38 -29.55
C TYR A 882 18.37 54.17 -29.21
N THR A 883 19.28 53.79 -30.11
CA THR A 883 20.25 52.72 -29.86
C THR A 883 21.67 53.27 -29.76
N ALA A 884 22.24 53.24 -28.55
CA ALA A 884 23.68 53.40 -28.34
C ALA A 884 24.39 52.11 -28.77
N THR A 885 25.25 52.17 -29.79
CA THR A 885 26.11 51.05 -30.21
C THR A 885 27.57 51.41 -29.95
N PHE A 886 28.32 50.49 -29.34
CA PHE A 886 29.69 50.70 -28.87
C PHE A 886 30.56 49.44 -29.06
N GLU A 887 31.88 49.58 -28.93
CA GLU A 887 32.78 48.42 -28.96
C GLU A 887 32.46 47.47 -27.80
N LYS A 888 32.63 46.15 -28.03
CA LYS A 888 32.31 45.11 -27.04
C LYS A 888 33.09 45.31 -25.74
N ILE A 889 32.37 45.54 -24.63
CA ILE A 889 32.95 45.78 -23.31
C ILE A 889 32.22 44.98 -22.23
N ALA A 890 32.94 44.63 -21.17
CA ALA A 890 32.37 43.96 -20.00
C ALA A 890 31.53 44.97 -19.19
N VAL A 891 30.24 44.66 -19.01
CA VAL A 891 29.25 45.51 -18.34
C VAL A 891 28.52 44.68 -17.30
N LYS A 892 28.34 45.26 -16.10
CA LYS A 892 27.44 44.73 -15.06
C LYS A 892 26.32 45.73 -14.73
N TYR A 893 26.53 47.01 -14.97
CA TYR A 893 25.58 48.07 -14.69
C TYR A 893 25.38 48.94 -15.93
N VAL A 894 24.12 49.21 -16.28
CA VAL A 894 23.75 50.21 -17.29
C VAL A 894 22.86 51.23 -16.62
N ARG A 895 23.05 52.52 -16.88
CA ARG A 895 22.11 53.56 -16.45
C ARG A 895 21.80 54.54 -17.56
N VAL A 896 20.62 55.14 -17.47
CA VAL A 896 20.22 56.29 -18.25
C VAL A 896 20.05 57.45 -17.27
N ARG A 897 20.88 58.48 -17.40
CA ARG A 897 20.95 59.63 -16.48
C ARG A 897 20.53 60.91 -17.19
N LEU A 898 19.50 61.58 -16.68
CA LEU A 898 18.97 62.83 -17.24
C LEU A 898 20.01 63.96 -17.08
N THR A 899 20.25 64.72 -18.14
CA THR A 899 21.30 65.75 -18.19
C THR A 899 20.75 67.17 -18.21
N GLU A 900 19.47 67.36 -18.57
CA GLU A 900 18.75 68.63 -18.49
C GLU A 900 17.43 68.46 -17.71
N ALA A 901 17.01 69.52 -17.01
CA ALA A 901 15.70 69.55 -16.36
C ALA A 901 14.62 70.04 -17.33
N LYS A 902 13.41 69.46 -17.24
CA LYS A 902 12.21 69.88 -17.96
C LYS A 902 11.05 70.07 -16.98
N PRO A 903 11.01 71.21 -16.25
CA PRO A 903 10.02 71.44 -15.19
C PRO A 903 8.58 71.38 -15.70
N GLY A 904 7.70 70.79 -14.91
CA GLY A 904 6.29 70.57 -15.24
C GLY A 904 5.99 69.36 -16.12
N TYR A 905 6.99 68.55 -16.48
CA TYR A 905 6.84 67.38 -17.35
C TYR A 905 7.53 66.14 -16.75
N TRP A 906 6.87 64.99 -16.84
CA TRP A 906 7.36 63.69 -16.38
C TRP A 906 8.17 63.01 -17.47
N TYR A 907 8.51 61.73 -17.31
CA TYR A 907 9.18 60.93 -18.33
C TYR A 907 8.64 59.50 -18.41
N GLN A 908 8.70 58.92 -19.60
CA GLN A 908 8.12 57.61 -19.90
C GLN A 908 9.08 56.78 -20.77
N VAL A 909 9.23 55.50 -20.45
CA VAL A 909 10.06 54.54 -21.20
C VAL A 909 9.25 53.27 -21.40
N SER A 910 9.07 52.85 -22.65
CA SER A 910 8.35 51.63 -23.00
C SER A 910 9.22 50.39 -22.90
N GLU A 911 10.52 50.45 -23.19
CA GLU A 911 11.37 49.25 -23.24
C GLU A 911 12.86 49.63 -23.26
N VAL A 912 13.73 48.80 -22.68
CA VAL A 912 15.20 48.96 -22.72
C VAL A 912 15.86 47.63 -23.08
N LYS A 913 16.37 47.54 -24.31
CA LYS A 913 16.97 46.32 -24.85
C LYS A 913 18.49 46.37 -24.80
N PHE A 914 19.11 45.22 -24.58
CA PHE A 914 20.55 45.07 -24.55
C PHE A 914 20.98 44.05 -25.61
N ALA A 915 22.09 44.31 -26.31
CA ALA A 915 22.80 43.29 -27.06
C ALA A 915 24.09 42.94 -26.33
N TYR A 916 24.22 41.69 -25.90
CA TYR A 916 25.42 41.19 -25.22
C TYR A 916 25.67 39.71 -25.54
N GLU A 917 26.91 39.30 -25.38
CA GLU A 917 27.30 37.88 -25.29
C GLU A 917 27.47 37.48 -23.83
N GLN A 918 26.91 36.33 -23.45
CA GLN A 918 27.22 35.71 -22.16
C GLN A 918 28.67 35.15 -22.16
N PRO A 919 29.34 35.07 -20.99
CA PRO A 919 30.58 34.28 -20.87
C PRO A 919 30.30 32.81 -21.22
N GLN A 920 31.30 32.09 -21.74
CA GLN A 920 31.14 30.68 -22.10
C GLN A 920 30.92 29.80 -20.85
N GLU A 921 29.92 28.91 -20.91
CA GLU A 921 29.78 27.84 -19.92
C GLU A 921 30.98 26.89 -19.99
N ASP A 922 31.44 26.39 -18.83
CA ASP A 922 32.35 25.26 -18.80
C ASP A 922 31.59 24.00 -19.22
N ASN A 923 32.10 23.33 -20.25
CA ASN A 923 31.47 22.17 -20.86
C ASN A 923 32.35 20.90 -20.73
N THR A 924 33.45 20.96 -19.96
CA THR A 924 34.48 19.92 -19.91
C THR A 924 33.90 18.54 -19.54
N LEU A 925 33.24 18.41 -18.38
CA LEU A 925 32.59 17.15 -17.98
C LEU A 925 31.50 16.69 -18.97
N ARG A 926 30.70 17.61 -19.52
CA ARG A 926 29.64 17.28 -20.49
C ARG A 926 30.22 16.67 -21.76
N ASP A 927 31.25 17.29 -22.30
CA ASP A 927 31.88 16.86 -23.55
C ASP A 927 32.63 15.54 -23.36
N MET A 928 33.13 15.27 -22.15
CA MET A 928 33.69 13.98 -21.75
C MET A 928 32.65 12.85 -21.59
N ILE A 929 31.46 13.15 -21.05
CA ILE A 929 30.34 12.21 -21.00
C ILE A 929 29.93 11.81 -22.42
N ASN A 930 29.77 12.80 -23.32
CA ASN A 930 29.46 12.57 -24.73
C ASN A 930 30.56 11.75 -25.45
N GLU A 931 31.83 11.95 -25.08
CA GLU A 931 32.97 11.21 -25.62
C GLU A 931 32.95 9.74 -25.18
N ALA A 932 32.72 9.47 -23.89
CA ALA A 932 32.64 8.11 -23.34
C ALA A 932 31.46 7.30 -23.91
N GLU A 933 30.28 7.92 -24.04
CA GLU A 933 29.09 7.29 -24.64
C GLU A 933 29.24 6.94 -26.13
N ALA A 934 30.21 7.57 -26.81
CA ALA A 934 30.52 7.33 -28.22
C ALA A 934 31.67 6.32 -28.42
N LEU A 935 32.26 5.78 -27.35
CA LEU A 935 33.36 4.80 -27.45
C LEU A 935 32.86 3.44 -27.96
N ASP A 936 33.65 2.86 -28.86
CA ASP A 936 33.46 1.47 -29.26
C ASP A 936 34.00 0.54 -28.17
N ILE A 937 33.09 -0.13 -27.48
CA ILE A 937 33.39 -1.13 -26.44
C ILE A 937 33.60 -2.54 -27.03
N ASN A 938 33.30 -2.75 -28.32
CA ASN A 938 33.41 -4.06 -28.95
C ASN A 938 34.88 -4.50 -29.00
N GLY A 939 35.11 -5.77 -28.71
CA GLY A 939 36.46 -6.34 -28.71
C GLY A 939 37.39 -5.80 -27.61
N LYS A 940 36.92 -5.00 -26.65
CA LYS A 940 37.75 -4.51 -25.55
C LYS A 940 37.74 -5.46 -24.35
N ALA A 941 38.78 -5.40 -23.53
CA ALA A 941 38.87 -6.19 -22.29
C ALA A 941 37.73 -5.82 -21.33
N PRO A 942 36.90 -6.77 -20.84
CA PRO A 942 35.67 -6.46 -20.09
C PRO A 942 35.90 -5.57 -18.87
N ILE A 943 36.99 -5.77 -18.14
CA ILE A 943 37.35 -4.93 -16.97
C ILE A 943 37.59 -3.47 -17.34
N LEU A 944 38.13 -3.18 -18.53
CA LEU A 944 38.31 -1.80 -19.00
C LEU A 944 36.96 -1.18 -19.41
N VAL A 945 36.06 -1.97 -20.01
CA VAL A 945 34.69 -1.53 -20.34
C VAL A 945 33.93 -1.20 -19.05
N SER A 946 33.93 -2.10 -18.06
CA SER A 946 33.30 -1.86 -16.75
C SER A 946 33.86 -0.62 -16.06
N ASN A 947 35.18 -0.45 -16.00
CA ASN A 947 35.81 0.73 -15.40
C ASN A 947 35.40 2.04 -16.11
N MET A 948 35.24 2.02 -17.44
CA MET A 948 34.77 3.18 -18.20
C MET A 948 33.29 3.48 -17.92
N VAL A 949 32.44 2.46 -17.90
CA VAL A 949 31.00 2.60 -17.59
C VAL A 949 30.78 3.12 -16.17
N ASP A 950 31.50 2.59 -15.18
CA ASP A 950 31.41 3.05 -13.79
C ASP A 950 31.88 4.50 -13.64
N ALA A 951 32.97 4.89 -14.31
CA ALA A 951 33.45 6.28 -14.33
C ALA A 951 32.48 7.24 -15.05
N LEU A 952 31.83 6.78 -16.12
CA LEU A 952 30.80 7.53 -16.86
C LEU A 952 29.55 7.74 -16.01
N ILE A 953 29.09 6.70 -15.30
CA ILE A 953 27.98 6.79 -14.34
C ILE A 953 28.30 7.82 -13.25
N ALA A 954 29.51 7.78 -12.67
CA ALA A 954 29.95 8.75 -11.67
C ALA A 954 29.99 10.19 -12.23
N GLY A 955 30.51 10.37 -13.45
CA GLY A 955 30.51 11.66 -14.14
C GLY A 955 29.12 12.21 -14.42
N GLN A 956 28.20 11.39 -14.95
CA GLN A 956 26.81 11.79 -15.20
C GLN A 956 26.07 12.13 -13.89
N LYS A 957 26.31 11.39 -12.80
CA LYS A 957 25.73 11.69 -11.47
C LYS A 957 26.13 13.08 -10.96
N GLU A 958 27.39 13.49 -11.12
CA GLU A 958 27.82 14.85 -10.74
C GLU A 958 27.36 15.93 -11.73
N TYR A 959 27.32 15.62 -13.04
CA TYR A 959 26.79 16.54 -14.05
C TYR A 959 25.31 16.90 -13.80
N VAL A 960 24.49 15.91 -13.42
CA VAL A 960 23.05 16.11 -13.07
C VAL A 960 22.85 16.83 -11.72
N LYS A 961 23.84 16.80 -10.82
CA LYS A 961 23.80 17.56 -9.57
C LYS A 961 24.10 19.05 -9.76
N GLY A 962 24.78 19.42 -10.86
CA GLY A 962 25.31 20.78 -11.05
C GLY A 962 26.51 21.09 -10.15
N THR A 963 27.26 20.07 -9.72
CA THR A 963 28.44 20.23 -8.85
C THR A 963 29.51 21.10 -9.52
N THR A 964 30.06 22.08 -8.81
CA THR A 964 31.05 23.04 -9.35
C THR A 964 32.51 22.59 -9.27
N ASP A 965 32.83 21.58 -8.45
CA ASP A 965 34.13 20.91 -8.45
C ASP A 965 33.98 19.51 -9.07
N THR A 966 34.24 19.43 -10.37
CA THR A 966 34.18 18.20 -11.18
C THR A 966 35.55 17.52 -11.34
N THR A 967 36.62 18.11 -10.79
CA THR A 967 38.03 17.75 -11.07
C THR A 967 38.31 16.25 -10.91
N THR A 968 37.76 15.64 -9.86
CA THR A 968 38.00 14.22 -9.52
C THR A 968 37.28 13.28 -10.49
N VAL A 969 36.01 13.56 -10.83
CA VAL A 969 35.24 12.72 -11.77
C VAL A 969 35.73 12.90 -13.21
N GLU A 970 36.13 14.12 -13.60
CA GLU A 970 36.79 14.37 -14.88
C GLU A 970 38.12 13.61 -14.97
N THR A 971 39.00 13.71 -13.98
CA THR A 971 40.27 12.97 -14.00
C THR A 971 40.06 11.45 -14.10
N THR A 972 39.08 10.92 -13.38
CA THR A 972 38.77 9.48 -13.37
C THR A 972 38.20 9.03 -14.73
N LEU A 973 37.24 9.77 -15.27
CA LEU A 973 36.62 9.49 -16.57
C LEU A 973 37.63 9.65 -17.72
N ARG A 974 38.53 10.65 -17.69
CA ARG A 974 39.58 10.83 -18.70
C ARG A 974 40.50 9.61 -18.73
N ASN A 975 41.00 9.19 -17.58
CA ASN A 975 41.88 8.03 -17.47
C ASN A 975 41.20 6.74 -17.98
N ALA A 976 39.91 6.56 -17.72
CA ALA A 976 39.16 5.40 -18.19
C ALA A 976 38.88 5.43 -19.70
N ILE A 977 38.52 6.61 -20.26
CA ILE A 977 38.39 6.84 -21.70
C ILE A 977 39.69 6.50 -22.43
N ASP A 978 40.82 7.05 -21.96
CA ASP A 978 42.10 6.93 -22.64
C ASP A 978 42.63 5.48 -22.55
N ALA A 979 42.49 4.82 -21.38
CA ALA A 979 42.83 3.41 -21.21
C ALA A 979 42.00 2.47 -22.11
N LEU A 980 40.71 2.78 -22.35
CA LEU A 980 39.85 1.97 -23.23
C LEU A 980 40.14 2.21 -24.72
N LYS A 981 40.50 3.44 -25.11
CA LYS A 981 40.92 3.77 -26.48
C LYS A 981 42.22 3.06 -26.86
N ASP A 982 43.22 3.12 -25.99
CA ASP A 982 44.55 2.55 -26.24
C ASP A 982 44.59 1.02 -26.10
N ALA A 983 43.53 0.40 -25.55
CA ALA A 983 43.42 -1.05 -25.41
C ALA A 983 43.33 -1.79 -26.75
N ALA A 984 44.04 -2.92 -26.85
CA ALA A 984 43.97 -3.83 -27.99
C ALA A 984 42.58 -4.46 -28.18
N ASP A 985 42.25 -4.82 -29.43
CA ASP A 985 41.08 -5.60 -29.81
C ASP A 985 41.35 -7.10 -29.62
N ILE A 986 40.63 -7.71 -28.67
CA ILE A 986 40.69 -9.11 -28.27
C ILE A 986 39.59 -9.98 -28.90
N THR A 987 38.83 -9.49 -29.89
CA THR A 987 37.70 -10.22 -30.52
C THR A 987 38.14 -11.58 -31.06
N ASN A 988 39.20 -11.60 -31.88
CA ASN A 988 39.73 -12.83 -32.48
C ASN A 988 40.25 -13.80 -31.43
N LEU A 989 40.94 -13.28 -30.40
CA LEU A 989 41.51 -14.09 -29.31
C LEU A 989 40.40 -14.77 -28.50
N SER A 990 39.36 -14.01 -28.15
CA SER A 990 38.18 -14.49 -27.44
C SER A 990 37.44 -15.58 -28.23
N GLY A 991 37.24 -15.37 -29.53
CA GLY A 991 36.61 -16.36 -30.41
C GLY A 991 37.40 -17.67 -30.52
N LEU A 992 38.73 -17.60 -30.56
CA LEU A 992 39.61 -18.78 -30.54
C LEU A 992 39.59 -19.49 -29.18
N ILE A 993 39.55 -18.75 -28.07
CA ILE A 993 39.43 -19.29 -26.70
C ILE A 993 38.10 -20.04 -26.54
N GLU A 994 36.98 -19.47 -27.00
CA GLU A 994 35.68 -20.16 -27.01
C GLU A 994 35.67 -21.41 -27.91
N LYS A 995 36.34 -21.34 -29.07
CA LYS A 995 36.49 -22.48 -29.98
C LYS A 995 37.23 -23.63 -29.28
N VAL A 996 38.26 -23.33 -28.48
CA VAL A 996 38.98 -24.33 -27.66
C VAL A 996 38.13 -24.89 -26.53
N GLN A 997 37.37 -24.06 -25.82
CA GLN A 997 36.47 -24.51 -24.74
C GLN A 997 35.40 -25.50 -25.22
N LYS A 998 35.07 -25.50 -26.52
CA LYS A 998 34.11 -26.42 -27.17
C LYS A 998 34.76 -27.73 -27.67
N LEU A 999 36.08 -27.91 -27.53
CA LEU A 999 36.79 -29.14 -27.92
C LEU A 999 36.84 -30.14 -26.77
N ASN A 1000 36.66 -31.43 -27.08
CA ASN A 1000 36.83 -32.51 -26.11
C ASN A 1000 38.28 -33.02 -26.12
N LYS A 1001 38.91 -33.05 -24.94
CA LYS A 1001 40.29 -33.55 -24.73
C LYS A 1001 40.48 -35.00 -25.20
N ALA A 1002 39.44 -35.83 -25.14
CA ALA A 1002 39.49 -37.23 -25.52
C ALA A 1002 39.67 -37.49 -27.03
N ASP A 1003 39.29 -36.54 -27.89
CA ASP A 1003 39.26 -36.74 -29.35
C ASP A 1003 40.65 -36.64 -30.01
N TYR A 1004 41.67 -36.19 -29.26
CA TYR A 1004 42.98 -35.78 -29.77
C TYR A 1004 44.14 -36.48 -29.06
N THR A 1005 45.29 -36.58 -29.73
CA THR A 1005 46.50 -37.14 -29.13
C THR A 1005 47.00 -36.24 -27.99
N VAL A 1006 47.50 -36.86 -26.92
CA VAL A 1006 48.01 -36.19 -25.72
C VAL A 1006 49.04 -35.10 -26.07
N ASP A 1007 49.98 -35.38 -26.97
CA ASP A 1007 51.01 -34.41 -27.36
C ASP A 1007 50.41 -33.20 -28.10
N SER A 1008 49.47 -33.43 -29.02
CA SER A 1008 48.80 -32.32 -29.73
C SER A 1008 47.90 -31.50 -28.81
N TRP A 1009 47.25 -32.14 -27.83
CA TRP A 1009 46.45 -31.45 -26.82
C TRP A 1009 47.31 -30.64 -25.85
N ASN A 1010 48.41 -31.18 -25.35
CA ASN A 1010 49.30 -30.46 -24.43
C ASN A 1010 49.89 -29.19 -25.08
N ASN A 1011 50.16 -29.23 -26.40
CA ASN A 1011 50.56 -28.04 -27.16
C ASN A 1011 49.42 -27.01 -27.28
N LEU A 1012 48.17 -27.46 -27.47
CA LEU A 1012 47.00 -26.58 -27.42
C LEU A 1012 46.80 -25.96 -26.04
N GLU A 1013 46.85 -26.76 -24.98
CA GLU A 1013 46.68 -26.35 -23.59
C GLU A 1013 47.74 -25.29 -23.18
N ALA A 1014 48.98 -25.46 -23.64
CA ALA A 1014 50.05 -24.48 -23.44
C ALA A 1014 49.87 -23.17 -24.24
N ALA A 1015 49.26 -23.22 -25.43
CA ALA A 1015 48.92 -22.02 -26.21
C ALA A 1015 47.68 -21.31 -25.63
N TYR A 1016 46.70 -22.08 -25.18
CA TYR A 1016 45.46 -21.63 -24.56
C TYR A 1016 45.72 -20.87 -23.25
N ASN A 1017 46.58 -21.40 -22.38
CA ASN A 1017 46.94 -20.70 -21.13
C ASN A 1017 47.64 -19.36 -21.41
N LYS A 1018 48.52 -19.28 -22.42
CA LYS A 1018 49.14 -18.01 -22.84
C LYS A 1018 48.13 -17.04 -23.46
N ALA A 1019 47.13 -17.55 -24.18
CA ALA A 1019 46.05 -16.74 -24.70
C ALA A 1019 45.19 -16.15 -23.56
N LEU A 1020 44.94 -16.92 -22.49
CA LEU A 1020 44.29 -16.41 -21.27
C LEU A 1020 45.15 -15.34 -20.56
N GLU A 1021 46.46 -15.58 -20.38
CA GLU A 1021 47.39 -14.59 -19.81
C GLU A 1021 47.38 -13.25 -20.58
N VAL A 1022 47.29 -13.30 -21.92
CA VAL A 1022 47.18 -12.10 -22.77
C VAL A 1022 45.79 -11.47 -22.71
N LEU A 1023 44.72 -12.27 -22.58
CA LEU A 1023 43.34 -11.81 -22.44
C LEU A 1023 43.10 -11.04 -21.13
N GLU A 1024 43.74 -11.47 -20.04
CA GLU A 1024 43.65 -10.84 -18.72
C GLU A 1024 44.55 -9.59 -18.58
N ASN A 1025 45.54 -9.42 -19.45
CA ASN A 1025 46.46 -8.28 -19.40
C ASN A 1025 45.82 -7.03 -20.05
N THR A 1026 45.31 -6.14 -19.21
CA THR A 1026 44.74 -4.83 -19.59
C THR A 1026 45.71 -3.87 -20.29
N THR A 1027 47.01 -4.18 -20.32
CA THR A 1027 48.06 -3.40 -20.99
C THR A 1027 48.68 -4.12 -22.19
N ALA A 1028 48.07 -5.22 -22.66
CA ALA A 1028 48.53 -5.95 -23.83
C ALA A 1028 48.46 -5.07 -25.08
N THR A 1029 49.55 -5.04 -25.85
CA THR A 1029 49.60 -4.39 -27.17
C THR A 1029 48.88 -5.24 -28.22
N GLN A 1030 48.42 -4.62 -29.31
CA GLN A 1030 47.80 -5.37 -30.41
C GLN A 1030 48.74 -6.46 -30.96
N GLU A 1031 50.05 -6.19 -31.06
CA GLU A 1031 51.05 -7.18 -31.48
C GLU A 1031 51.08 -8.42 -30.55
N GLN A 1032 50.88 -8.24 -29.24
CA GLN A 1032 50.80 -9.36 -28.29
C GLN A 1032 49.50 -10.15 -28.44
N VAL A 1033 48.38 -9.47 -28.68
CA VAL A 1033 47.06 -10.10 -28.91
C VAL A 1033 47.03 -10.85 -30.25
N ASP A 1034 47.49 -10.23 -31.33
CA ASP A 1034 47.60 -10.85 -32.66
C ASP A 1034 48.51 -12.08 -32.61
N LYS A 1035 49.66 -11.97 -31.93
CA LYS A 1035 50.57 -13.11 -31.74
C LYS A 1035 49.93 -14.24 -30.91
N ALA A 1036 49.13 -13.91 -29.89
CA ALA A 1036 48.40 -14.91 -29.12
C ALA A 1036 47.32 -15.59 -29.97
N CYS A 1037 46.64 -14.86 -30.85
CA CYS A 1037 45.71 -15.42 -31.84
C CYS A 1037 46.43 -16.40 -32.78
N ASP A 1038 47.53 -15.96 -33.39
CA ASP A 1038 48.33 -16.75 -34.34
C ASP A 1038 48.88 -18.04 -33.71
N ASP A 1039 49.38 -17.96 -32.47
CA ASP A 1039 49.90 -19.13 -31.75
C ASP A 1039 48.77 -20.08 -31.33
N LEU A 1040 47.61 -19.56 -30.92
CA LEU A 1040 46.46 -20.37 -30.54
C LEU A 1040 45.79 -21.04 -31.75
N ASP A 1041 45.52 -20.31 -32.84
CA ASP A 1041 44.93 -20.90 -34.05
C ASP A 1041 45.88 -21.91 -34.71
N ARG A 1042 47.20 -21.65 -34.69
CA ARG A 1042 48.20 -22.64 -35.12
C ARG A 1042 48.15 -23.90 -34.26
N ALA A 1043 47.96 -23.78 -32.95
CA ALA A 1043 47.83 -24.93 -32.06
C ALA A 1043 46.51 -25.70 -32.29
N ILE A 1044 45.40 -25.01 -32.53
CA ILE A 1044 44.11 -25.63 -32.92
C ILE A 1044 44.25 -26.39 -34.23
N ASN A 1045 44.88 -25.79 -35.24
CA ASN A 1045 45.08 -26.42 -36.55
C ASN A 1045 46.17 -27.51 -36.55
N ALA A 1046 47.00 -27.59 -35.50
CA ALA A 1046 47.98 -28.64 -35.28
C ALA A 1046 47.44 -29.84 -34.46
N LEU A 1047 46.16 -29.84 -34.09
CA LEU A 1047 45.52 -30.96 -33.41
C LEU A 1047 45.53 -32.23 -34.27
N VAL A 1048 45.98 -33.33 -33.67
CA VAL A 1048 46.01 -34.66 -34.29
C VAL A 1048 44.97 -35.51 -33.59
N LYS A 1049 44.01 -36.07 -34.33
CA LYS A 1049 43.00 -36.98 -33.75
C LYS A 1049 43.66 -38.19 -33.10
N ALA A 1050 43.14 -38.62 -31.96
CA ALA A 1050 43.57 -39.86 -31.32
C ALA A 1050 43.32 -41.06 -32.27
N PRO A 1051 44.13 -42.13 -32.21
CA PRO A 1051 43.80 -43.38 -32.89
C PRO A 1051 42.43 -43.88 -32.41
N ILE A 1052 41.58 -44.34 -33.33
CA ILE A 1052 40.27 -44.89 -32.97
C ILE A 1052 40.50 -46.17 -32.16
N VAL A 1053 40.28 -46.10 -30.86
CA VAL A 1053 40.14 -47.29 -30.02
C VAL A 1053 38.77 -47.87 -30.32
N ALA A 1054 38.72 -48.97 -31.07
CA ALA A 1054 37.48 -49.65 -31.42
C ALA A 1054 36.75 -50.12 -30.15
N ASP A 1055 35.43 -49.98 -30.12
CA ASP A 1055 34.62 -50.17 -28.91
C ASP A 1055 34.41 -51.66 -28.63
N LYS A 1056 34.89 -52.10 -27.46
CA LYS A 1056 34.84 -53.50 -27.01
C LYS A 1056 33.73 -53.75 -25.99
N THR A 1057 32.85 -52.78 -25.73
CA THR A 1057 31.83 -52.85 -24.69
C THR A 1057 30.90 -54.05 -24.89
N GLU A 1058 30.40 -54.28 -26.12
CA GLU A 1058 29.54 -55.44 -26.40
C GLU A 1058 30.30 -56.77 -26.36
N LEU A 1059 31.59 -56.79 -26.74
CA LEU A 1059 32.44 -57.98 -26.60
C LEU A 1059 32.68 -58.35 -25.14
N LEU A 1060 32.90 -57.36 -24.27
CA LEU A 1060 33.03 -57.58 -22.83
C LEU A 1060 31.71 -58.05 -22.21
N LYS A 1061 30.56 -57.52 -22.65
CA LYS A 1061 29.23 -58.00 -22.23
C LYS A 1061 28.97 -59.44 -22.67
N ALA A 1062 29.28 -59.79 -23.92
CA ALA A 1062 29.10 -61.16 -24.44
C ALA A 1062 29.99 -62.16 -23.67
N ILE A 1063 31.24 -61.79 -23.36
CA ILE A 1063 32.13 -62.58 -22.51
C ILE A 1063 31.54 -62.76 -21.09
N GLU A 1064 30.95 -61.72 -20.50
CA GLU A 1064 30.37 -61.81 -19.15
C GLU A 1064 29.10 -62.67 -19.13
N ALA A 1065 28.18 -62.47 -20.08
CA ALA A 1065 26.97 -63.28 -20.23
C ALA A 1065 27.29 -64.78 -20.41
N ALA A 1066 28.39 -65.10 -21.08
CA ALA A 1066 28.86 -66.48 -21.22
C ALA A 1066 29.39 -67.10 -19.91
N LYS A 1067 29.87 -66.29 -18.95
CA LYS A 1067 30.36 -66.79 -17.63
C LYS A 1067 29.23 -67.17 -16.68
N ASP A 1068 28.04 -66.59 -16.85
CA ASP A 1068 26.86 -66.91 -16.03
C ASP A 1068 26.28 -68.30 -16.37
N LEU A 1069 26.71 -68.90 -17.48
CA LEU A 1069 26.35 -70.26 -17.89
C LEU A 1069 27.19 -71.29 -17.12
N VAL A 1070 26.60 -72.45 -16.81
CA VAL A 1070 27.22 -73.45 -15.94
C VAL A 1070 27.52 -74.75 -16.70
N GLU A 1071 28.80 -75.05 -16.92
CA GLU A 1071 29.32 -76.22 -17.68
C GLU A 1071 28.60 -77.55 -17.40
N LYS A 1072 28.27 -77.79 -16.13
CA LYS A 1072 27.68 -79.07 -15.70
C LYS A 1072 26.34 -79.37 -16.39
N ASP A 1073 25.59 -78.35 -16.79
CA ASP A 1073 24.21 -78.46 -17.29
C ASP A 1073 24.16 -78.76 -18.81
N TYR A 1074 25.29 -78.58 -19.51
CA TYR A 1074 25.43 -78.75 -20.96
C TYR A 1074 26.29 -79.97 -21.34
N THR A 1075 26.23 -80.43 -22.59
CA THR A 1075 27.14 -81.48 -23.08
C THR A 1075 28.58 -80.97 -23.12
N SER A 1076 29.56 -81.85 -22.90
CA SER A 1076 30.98 -81.46 -22.87
C SER A 1076 31.51 -80.97 -24.22
N GLU A 1077 30.84 -81.33 -25.32
CA GLU A 1077 31.24 -80.96 -26.69
C GLU A 1077 30.71 -79.57 -27.08
N SER A 1078 29.45 -79.27 -26.76
CA SER A 1078 28.89 -77.92 -26.95
C SER A 1078 29.58 -76.90 -26.03
N TRP A 1079 29.82 -77.26 -24.76
CA TRP A 1079 30.54 -76.40 -23.82
C TRP A 1079 31.97 -76.08 -24.28
N LYS A 1080 32.70 -77.08 -24.83
CA LYS A 1080 34.05 -76.86 -25.32
C LYS A 1080 34.10 -75.86 -26.49
N THR A 1081 33.05 -75.82 -27.31
CA THR A 1081 32.92 -74.85 -28.41
C THR A 1081 32.78 -73.41 -27.88
N LEU A 1082 31.97 -73.20 -26.84
CA LEU A 1082 31.86 -71.90 -26.16
C LEU A 1082 33.19 -71.49 -25.49
N GLN A 1083 33.88 -72.44 -24.83
CA GLN A 1083 35.18 -72.20 -24.22
C GLN A 1083 36.23 -71.70 -25.25
N ASP A 1084 36.27 -72.31 -26.44
CA ASP A 1084 37.21 -71.93 -27.50
C ASP A 1084 36.86 -70.58 -28.15
N ALA A 1085 35.57 -70.24 -28.26
CA ALA A 1085 35.12 -68.91 -28.69
C ALA A 1085 35.53 -67.82 -27.68
N LEU A 1086 35.36 -68.06 -26.38
CA LEU A 1086 35.80 -67.15 -25.32
C LEU A 1086 37.32 -66.97 -25.30
N ASP A 1087 38.10 -68.03 -25.52
CA ASP A 1087 39.57 -67.95 -25.62
C ASP A 1087 40.05 -67.19 -26.86
N ALA A 1088 39.26 -67.15 -27.94
CA ALA A 1088 39.53 -66.31 -29.11
C ALA A 1088 39.15 -64.83 -28.83
N ALA A 1089 37.96 -64.59 -28.29
CA ALA A 1089 37.48 -63.27 -27.92
C ALA A 1089 38.39 -62.55 -26.91
N ASN A 1090 38.89 -63.25 -25.89
CA ASN A 1090 39.85 -62.69 -24.94
C ASN A 1090 41.17 -62.24 -25.59
N LYS A 1091 41.59 -62.85 -26.71
CA LYS A 1091 42.76 -62.38 -27.49
C LYS A 1091 42.44 -61.10 -28.27
N VAL A 1092 41.22 -60.97 -28.81
CA VAL A 1092 40.75 -59.74 -29.45
C VAL A 1092 40.63 -58.62 -28.41
N VAL A 1093 40.15 -58.90 -27.20
CA VAL A 1093 40.17 -57.94 -26.08
C VAL A 1093 41.59 -57.49 -25.76
N ALA A 1094 42.55 -58.41 -25.68
CA ALA A 1094 43.96 -58.09 -25.40
C ALA A 1094 44.71 -57.39 -26.55
N ASN A 1095 44.25 -57.50 -27.81
CA ASN A 1095 44.85 -56.81 -28.95
C ASN A 1095 44.46 -55.32 -28.95
N LYS A 1096 45.46 -54.44 -28.79
CA LYS A 1096 45.26 -52.98 -28.71
C LYS A 1096 44.81 -52.37 -30.04
N ASP A 1097 45.20 -53.02 -31.13
CA ASP A 1097 44.99 -52.56 -32.50
C ASP A 1097 43.84 -53.35 -33.19
N ALA A 1098 43.00 -54.03 -32.40
CA ALA A 1098 41.87 -54.80 -32.90
C ALA A 1098 40.89 -53.90 -33.68
N THR A 1099 40.50 -54.32 -34.88
CA THR A 1099 39.51 -53.57 -35.66
C THR A 1099 38.10 -53.80 -35.10
N GLN A 1100 37.16 -52.91 -35.40
CA GLN A 1100 35.75 -53.14 -35.03
C GLN A 1100 35.21 -54.42 -35.66
N GLU A 1101 35.61 -54.75 -36.89
CA GLU A 1101 35.22 -55.98 -37.59
C GLU A 1101 35.76 -57.25 -36.88
N GLU A 1102 36.96 -57.19 -36.28
CA GLU A 1102 37.49 -58.29 -35.44
C GLU A 1102 36.77 -58.41 -34.09
N ILE A 1103 36.28 -57.29 -33.53
CA ILE A 1103 35.53 -57.24 -32.27
C ILE A 1103 34.12 -57.79 -32.48
N ASP A 1104 33.42 -57.31 -33.51
CA ASP A 1104 32.06 -57.72 -33.85
C ASP A 1104 32.03 -59.22 -34.21
N ALA A 1105 33.00 -59.70 -35.00
CA ALA A 1105 33.14 -61.13 -35.30
C ALA A 1105 33.39 -61.99 -34.05
N ALA A 1106 34.03 -61.44 -33.01
CA ALA A 1106 34.22 -62.13 -31.73
C ALA A 1106 32.98 -62.11 -30.83
N VAL A 1107 32.14 -61.06 -30.91
CA VAL A 1107 30.80 -61.01 -30.28
C VAL A 1107 29.93 -62.10 -30.90
N ASP A 1108 29.84 -62.11 -32.23
CA ASP A 1108 29.05 -63.07 -32.98
C ASP A 1108 29.50 -64.50 -32.66
N ALA A 1109 30.81 -64.79 -32.68
CA ALA A 1109 31.32 -66.12 -32.36
C ALA A 1109 30.99 -66.62 -30.93
N ILE A 1110 30.88 -65.73 -29.94
CA ILE A 1110 30.43 -66.11 -28.58
C ILE A 1110 28.93 -66.41 -28.61
N ASN A 1111 28.12 -65.50 -29.12
CA ASN A 1111 26.65 -65.65 -29.14
C ASN A 1111 26.25 -66.92 -29.92
N ASP A 1112 26.88 -67.14 -31.07
CA ASP A 1112 26.67 -68.28 -31.95
C ASP A 1112 27.13 -69.61 -31.31
N ALA A 1113 28.03 -69.57 -30.31
CA ALA A 1113 28.42 -70.72 -29.50
C ALA A 1113 27.51 -70.93 -28.27
N ILE A 1114 26.97 -69.87 -27.66
CA ILE A 1114 25.93 -69.94 -26.63
C ILE A 1114 24.65 -70.57 -27.20
N ASP A 1115 24.20 -70.11 -28.36
CA ASP A 1115 22.98 -70.61 -29.03
C ASP A 1115 23.06 -72.09 -29.43
N LYS A 1116 24.28 -72.65 -29.54
CA LYS A 1116 24.53 -74.06 -29.87
C LYS A 1116 24.84 -74.93 -28.63
N LEU A 1117 24.60 -74.42 -27.42
CA LEU A 1117 24.72 -75.20 -26.19
C LEU A 1117 23.59 -76.25 -26.05
N GLU A 1118 23.95 -77.52 -26.18
CA GLU A 1118 23.04 -78.65 -25.92
C GLU A 1118 23.00 -79.03 -24.44
N ALA A 1119 21.80 -79.14 -23.84
CA ALA A 1119 21.61 -79.51 -22.44
C ALA A 1119 21.70 -81.04 -22.21
N LYS A 1120 22.14 -81.48 -21.01
CA LYS A 1120 22.19 -82.91 -20.66
C LYS A 1120 20.77 -83.48 -20.39
N PRO A 1121 20.43 -84.72 -20.83
CA PRO A 1121 19.12 -85.33 -20.58
C PRO A 1121 18.87 -85.69 -19.11
N VAL A 1122 17.61 -85.55 -18.66
CA VAL A 1122 17.17 -85.89 -17.29
C VAL A 1122 16.56 -87.29 -17.22
N GLU A 1123 16.92 -88.10 -16.22
CA GLU A 1123 16.48 -89.50 -16.04
C GLU A 1123 15.30 -89.62 -15.03
N PRO A 1124 14.32 -90.55 -15.20
CA PRO A 1124 13.03 -90.47 -14.50
C PRO A 1124 12.82 -91.44 -13.31
N GLU A 1125 12.12 -90.98 -12.26
CA GLU A 1125 11.63 -91.80 -11.13
C GLU A 1125 10.17 -92.29 -11.27
N LYS A 1126 9.75 -93.21 -10.40
CA LYS A 1126 8.55 -94.10 -10.50
C LYS A 1126 8.01 -94.43 -9.07
N PRO A 1127 6.76 -94.92 -8.86
CA PRO A 1127 5.51 -94.11 -8.79
C PRO A 1127 4.53 -94.45 -7.59
N ILE A 1128 3.39 -93.72 -7.47
CA ILE A 1128 2.07 -94.09 -6.84
C ILE A 1128 1.99 -94.12 -5.27
N GLU A 1129 1.33 -93.17 -4.56
CA GLU A 1129 -0.13 -93.01 -4.17
C GLU A 1129 -0.56 -93.70 -2.83
N PRO A 1130 -1.72 -93.43 -2.17
CA PRO A 1130 -2.49 -92.18 -1.97
C PRO A 1130 -3.10 -91.98 -0.51
N GLU A 1131 -4.02 -91.01 -0.37
CA GLU A 1131 -5.13 -90.84 0.61
C GLU A 1131 -5.05 -89.93 1.89
N LYS A 1132 -6.16 -89.20 2.11
CA LYS A 1132 -6.53 -88.30 3.23
C LYS A 1132 -7.19 -89.11 4.38
N PRO A 1133 -7.22 -88.65 5.66
CA PRO A 1133 -8.36 -87.81 6.12
C PRO A 1133 -8.14 -86.84 7.34
N MET A 1134 -8.91 -85.74 7.32
CA MET A 1134 -9.59 -84.97 8.40
C MET A 1134 -8.88 -84.45 9.68
N ASP A 1135 -9.31 -83.24 10.07
CA ASP A 1135 -8.90 -82.43 11.24
C ASP A 1135 -9.27 -83.02 12.61
N PRO A 1136 -8.61 -82.52 13.67
CA PRO A 1136 -9.35 -82.02 14.84
C PRO A 1136 -8.90 -80.65 15.39
N VAL A 1137 -9.72 -80.10 16.29
CA VAL A 1137 -9.80 -78.67 16.67
C VAL A 1137 -8.85 -78.26 17.81
N LYS A 1138 -8.38 -76.98 17.77
CA LYS A 1138 -7.81 -76.12 18.83
C LYS A 1138 -8.34 -76.42 20.26
N PRO A 1139 -7.56 -76.21 21.37
CA PRO A 1139 -7.09 -74.85 21.73
C PRO A 1139 -5.82 -74.67 22.61
N ALA A 1140 -5.49 -73.39 22.82
CA ALA A 1140 -4.73 -72.80 23.95
C ALA A 1140 -3.20 -73.02 24.10
N LYS A 1141 -2.46 -71.96 23.67
CA LYS A 1141 -1.40 -71.17 24.37
C LYS A 1141 -0.94 -71.58 25.79
N PRO A 1142 0.23 -71.09 26.28
CA PRO A 1142 1.40 -70.50 25.59
C PRO A 1142 2.73 -71.20 25.98
N ASN A 1143 3.85 -70.92 25.28
CA ASN A 1143 5.19 -70.82 25.91
C ASN A 1143 6.33 -70.44 24.93
N GLN A 1144 7.07 -69.39 25.28
CA GLN A 1144 8.54 -69.36 25.14
C GLN A 1144 9.13 -70.33 26.19
N PRO A 1145 10.39 -70.79 26.12
CA PRO A 1145 11.47 -69.95 26.67
C PRO A 1145 12.87 -70.12 26.04
N ALA A 1146 13.48 -68.97 25.75
CA ALA A 1146 14.93 -68.81 25.61
C ALA A 1146 15.30 -67.37 26.05
N LYS A 1147 16.39 -67.10 26.79
CA LYS A 1147 16.48 -67.22 28.27
C LYS A 1147 16.05 -68.57 28.89
N PRO A 1148 16.75 -69.12 29.92
CA PRO A 1148 17.87 -68.55 30.69
C PRO A 1148 19.09 -69.50 30.85
N ASN A 1149 20.17 -69.02 31.48
CA ASN A 1149 21.00 -69.85 32.37
C ASN A 1149 21.89 -68.99 33.30
N GLN A 1150 21.52 -68.93 34.57
CA GLN A 1150 22.45 -69.08 35.71
C GLN A 1150 22.01 -70.38 36.39
N PRO A 1151 22.90 -71.29 36.82
CA PRO A 1151 24.08 -71.02 37.66
C PRO A 1151 25.36 -71.74 37.15
N ALA A 1152 26.52 -71.83 37.81
CA ALA A 1152 26.96 -71.48 39.17
C ALA A 1152 28.44 -71.04 39.20
N LYS A 1153 28.88 -70.43 40.32
CA LYS A 1153 30.31 -70.14 40.65
C LYS A 1153 31.13 -71.45 40.70
N PRO A 1154 32.44 -71.46 40.37
CA PRO A 1154 33.52 -70.73 41.07
C PRO A 1154 34.22 -69.68 40.19
N GLY A 1155 35.00 -68.71 40.67
CA GLY A 1155 35.65 -68.58 41.97
C GLY A 1155 37.16 -68.77 41.85
N VAL A 1156 37.91 -67.68 41.69
CA VAL A 1156 39.29 -67.40 42.19
C VAL A 1156 39.66 -65.97 41.76
N ALA A 1157 40.38 -65.25 42.61
CA ALA A 1157 40.89 -63.90 42.36
C ALA A 1157 42.43 -63.91 42.31
N THR A 1158 43.02 -62.95 41.59
CA THR A 1158 44.40 -62.38 41.68
C THR A 1158 44.59 -61.50 40.41
N GLY A 1159 45.16 -60.30 40.43
CA GLY A 1159 45.81 -59.51 41.48
C GLY A 1159 46.96 -58.67 40.85
N ASP A 1160 47.19 -57.44 41.34
CA ASP A 1160 48.37 -56.57 41.08
C ASP A 1160 48.55 -56.03 39.63
N ASN A 1161 49.18 -54.88 39.30
CA ASN A 1161 49.69 -53.66 39.97
C ASN A 1161 50.04 -52.61 38.84
N ALA A 1162 50.26 -51.29 39.00
CA ALA A 1162 50.16 -50.30 40.09
C ALA A 1162 50.15 -48.83 39.55
N ASN A 1163 50.15 -47.84 40.46
CA ASN A 1163 50.41 -46.38 40.37
C ASN A 1163 51.18 -45.75 39.18
N PHE A 1164 50.87 -44.48 38.85
CA PHE A 1164 51.57 -43.21 39.22
C PHE A 1164 50.60 -42.02 38.92
N MET A 1165 50.24 -41.14 39.87
CA MET A 1165 50.81 -39.78 40.13
C MET A 1165 50.93 -38.85 38.89
N ALA A 1166 50.60 -37.55 38.90
CA ALA A 1166 50.35 -36.61 40.02
C ALA A 1166 49.65 -35.27 39.63
N ILE A 1167 48.88 -34.72 40.60
CA ILE A 1167 48.78 -33.30 41.06
C ILE A 1167 48.37 -32.15 40.09
N GLY A 1168 47.37 -31.36 40.53
CA GLY A 1168 47.13 -29.95 40.13
C GLY A 1168 45.67 -29.47 40.22
N THR A 1169 45.05 -29.29 41.40
CA THR A 1169 44.70 -27.98 42.04
C THR A 1169 44.11 -26.91 41.10
N LEU A 1170 42.95 -26.26 41.31
CA LEU A 1170 42.32 -25.64 42.51
C LEU A 1170 40.79 -25.45 42.19
N ILE A 1171 39.75 -25.68 43.02
CA ILE A 1171 39.25 -24.88 44.18
C ILE A 1171 39.09 -23.37 43.81
N ALA A 1172 37.96 -22.64 43.97
CA ALA A 1172 36.76 -22.80 44.82
C ALA A 1172 35.47 -22.09 44.30
N ALA A 1173 34.33 -22.47 44.90
CA ALA A 1173 33.27 -21.63 45.52
C ALA A 1173 32.64 -20.44 44.74
N THR A 1174 31.37 -20.53 44.30
CA THR A 1174 30.11 -20.31 45.06
C THR A 1174 29.93 -18.95 45.74
N ALA A 1175 28.92 -18.19 45.28
CA ALA A 1175 28.02 -17.43 46.15
C ALA A 1175 26.62 -17.36 45.50
N VAL A 1176 25.61 -17.84 46.23
CA VAL A 1176 24.18 -17.71 45.91
C VAL A 1176 23.60 -16.70 46.89
N ILE A 1177 22.60 -15.91 46.49
CA ILE A 1177 21.31 -15.67 47.20
C ILE A 1177 20.62 -14.42 46.63
N ALA A 1178 19.39 -14.65 46.16
CA ALA A 1178 18.42 -13.67 45.72
C ALA A 1178 17.91 -12.74 46.85
N LEU A 1179 17.23 -11.65 46.49
CA LEU A 1179 15.75 -11.51 46.70
C LEU A 1179 15.18 -10.12 46.34
N LEU A 1180 13.95 -10.17 45.81
CA LEU A 1180 12.83 -9.19 45.93
C LEU A 1180 12.81 -7.87 45.12
N LYS A 1181 11.86 -7.85 44.16
CA LYS A 1181 10.68 -6.95 44.07
C LYS A 1181 10.78 -5.53 44.69
N LYS A 1182 10.44 -4.51 43.88
CA LYS A 1182 9.06 -3.98 43.79
C LYS A 1182 8.87 -3.01 42.60
N GLU A 1183 7.65 -3.04 42.05
CA GLU A 1183 6.84 -1.92 41.50
C GLU A 1183 7.56 -0.64 41.05
N ASN A 1184 7.42 -0.28 39.76
CA ASN A 1184 6.14 0.19 39.21
C ASN A 1184 5.82 -0.57 37.91
#